data_AF-A0A945BMB1-F1
#
_entry.id   AF-A0A945BMB1-F1
#
_cell.length_a   1.000
_cell.length_b   1.000
_cell.length_c   1.000
_cell.angle_alpha   90.00
_cell.angle_beta   90.00
_cell.angle_gamma   90.00
#
_symmetry.space_group_name_H-M   'P 1'
#
loop_
_entity.id
_entity.type
_entity.pdbx_description
1 polymer ?
#
loop_
_entity_poly.entity_id
_entity_poly.type
_entity_poly.pdbx_seq_one_letter_code
_entity_poly.pdbx_strand_id
1 'polypeptide(L)'
;MFFVRKQYVWLPTLRCIGWFAMVALLGQVPGQAELVRKANTTFIYPNNPQLFDYHSRNALPGITFEKPICIRASEANGGELFVAEQTGRVWRVTNLSAQPVKSLFLDLSARVYHKSESGFLGFELHPQFEKNGFVYVFYTYLTTTGSNDGMHDQLSRFRFKGKVGSAIDIKTEAAMFTQFDQHTDHNGGDLHFGPDGYLYVSLGDEGGGYDQYGNSQRIDNDYFGGILRIDVDQRSGNLKPAPHAGLHGNYLVPSDNPFVGAKTFAGGPVDAAKLRSEFWAVGLRNPWRMAFDPDTGKLYSGDTGDHVREEINLIERGGNYGYPVFEGTPEGPKFDSAASRDDYIFPEAEYGRSYGNDVAGFLFYRGDRPASLDGHIVFSDFSSGWIGAVDFRSNADDQRPIRCLFWDDNISTLGTHPLTGDILLADWREGTIKKIITGRDPDATPLPEKLSDLGLFRNLATLEPHDGIVPYEVATPLWSDGAHKRRWFSVANLQSKIHFNAYKPWSFPGGAAWVKHFELDVIDDGLAKRKRLETRILYRTPWYWYGTTYRWNDAQTDATLVPPDGESEELTIRDGDGLAKLVWSYPSRRECLSCHNYKSRGALGFYTAQLNRPIDYGDGTENQLEALSRAGYLDREITDPHTYPALAPLDDETKSLEFRAVSYIEANCANCHRPHLTGIAQTLFDARTETPISFSHLIGGKPHNDFGDGRRRFIHPGEPDLSVVYNRMATPGLHRMPPLASSLPDDAAVDLMAEWIRSVGGNHFAGNAAADADGDGHTNYTEFLLGTDAGDAGDKTVPFVRISETRSEIEFVLPANRDVTVFASDSLGSGTWHPVEGVQFDRYSNNRQIIRVREVLGQQRFYRVEIREP
;
A
#
# COMPACT_ATOMS: atom_id res chain seq x y z
N MET A 1 -0.32 3.95 -104.22
CA MET A 1 -1.59 4.48 -104.77
C MET A 1 -2.57 4.47 -103.60
N PHE A 2 -3.15 5.51 -103.01
CA PHE A 2 -3.10 6.97 -103.08
C PHE A 2 -3.55 7.47 -101.68
N PHE A 3 -2.76 8.34 -101.06
CA PHE A 3 -3.18 9.65 -100.53
C PHE A 3 -4.22 9.85 -99.37
N VAL A 4 -3.83 10.83 -98.53
CA VAL A 4 -4.61 11.84 -97.78
C VAL A 4 -5.06 11.56 -96.33
N ARG A 5 -4.29 12.15 -95.39
CA ARG A 5 -4.59 13.32 -94.51
C ARG A 5 -5.99 13.54 -93.88
N LYS A 6 -5.89 13.99 -92.60
CA LYS A 6 -6.66 15.02 -91.85
C LYS A 6 -7.78 14.59 -90.87
N GLN A 7 -7.51 14.91 -89.60
CA GLN A 7 -8.29 15.69 -88.61
C GLN A 7 -9.83 15.66 -88.70
N TYR A 8 -10.51 15.41 -87.57
CA TYR A 8 -11.27 16.42 -86.81
C TYR A 8 -11.77 15.88 -85.45
N VAL A 9 -11.95 16.83 -84.53
CA VAL A 9 -12.34 16.76 -83.12
C VAL A 9 -13.84 16.43 -82.96
N TRP A 10 -14.22 15.70 -81.90
CA TRP A 10 -15.24 16.04 -80.87
C TRP A 10 -15.64 14.80 -80.04
N LEU A 11 -15.61 14.97 -78.71
CA LEU A 11 -16.12 14.09 -77.63
C LEU A 11 -17.63 13.83 -77.80
N PRO A 12 -18.23 12.70 -77.32
CA PRO A 12 -18.21 12.39 -75.88
C PRO A 12 -18.31 10.91 -75.42
N THR A 13 -17.93 10.75 -74.15
CA THR A 13 -18.38 9.82 -73.09
C THR A 13 -18.63 8.32 -73.34
N LEU A 14 -18.16 7.58 -72.32
CA LEU A 14 -18.54 6.26 -71.79
C LEU A 14 -17.75 5.03 -72.26
N ARG A 15 -16.97 4.54 -71.26
CA ARG A 15 -16.70 3.15 -70.88
C ARG A 15 -16.26 2.20 -71.98
N CYS A 16 -15.03 1.70 -71.88
CA CYS A 16 -14.77 0.27 -72.07
C CYS A 16 -13.52 -0.22 -71.32
N ILE A 17 -13.72 -1.43 -70.83
CA ILE A 17 -12.84 -2.36 -70.12
C ILE A 17 -11.96 -3.11 -71.13
N GLY A 18 -10.78 -3.56 -70.68
CA GLY A 18 -10.10 -4.76 -71.19
C GLY A 18 -8.83 -4.49 -72.02
N TRP A 19 -7.66 -4.41 -71.38
CA TRP A 19 -6.68 -5.50 -71.20
C TRP A 19 -5.77 -5.74 -72.42
N PHE A 20 -4.45 -5.46 -72.27
CA PHE A 20 -3.39 -6.46 -72.41
C PHE A 20 -2.02 -5.95 -71.88
N ALA A 21 -1.51 -6.69 -70.89
CA ALA A 21 -0.11 -7.08 -70.61
C ALA A 21 0.99 -6.06 -70.21
N MET A 22 1.37 -6.20 -68.92
CA MET A 22 2.74 -6.35 -68.39
C MET A 22 3.75 -5.21 -68.59
N VAL A 23 3.83 -4.30 -67.60
CA VAL A 23 4.99 -4.13 -66.69
C VAL A 23 4.45 -3.45 -65.42
N ALA A 24 4.35 -4.17 -64.31
CA ALA A 24 4.18 -3.58 -62.97
C ALA A 24 4.82 -4.51 -61.92
N LEU A 25 6.15 -4.57 -61.94
CA LEU A 25 6.93 -4.73 -60.72
C LEU A 25 7.20 -3.31 -60.22
N LEU A 26 6.26 -2.77 -59.44
CA LEU A 26 6.47 -1.57 -58.64
C LEU A 26 5.87 -1.85 -57.27
N GLY A 27 6.69 -1.61 -56.25
CA GLY A 27 6.57 -2.19 -54.92
C GLY A 27 5.23 -1.97 -54.25
N GLN A 28 4.77 -3.01 -53.58
CA GLN A 28 3.98 -2.80 -52.38
C GLN A 28 4.81 -1.91 -51.46
N VAL A 29 4.31 -0.69 -51.23
CA VAL A 29 4.68 0.06 -50.03
C VAL A 29 4.40 -0.90 -48.86
N PRO A 30 5.35 -1.17 -47.95
CA PRO A 30 5.03 -1.94 -46.76
C PRO A 30 3.88 -1.23 -46.07
N GLY A 31 2.75 -1.93 -45.88
CA GLY A 31 1.62 -1.40 -45.14
C GLY A 31 2.11 -1.02 -43.74
N GLN A 32 1.77 0.17 -43.27
CA GLN A 32 1.91 0.51 -41.87
C GLN A 32 1.12 -0.54 -41.07
N ALA A 33 1.73 -1.17 -40.07
CA ALA A 33 1.05 -2.17 -39.26
C ALA A 33 -0.27 -1.63 -38.71
N GLU A 34 -1.36 -2.40 -38.85
CA GLU A 34 -2.70 -1.93 -38.53
C GLU A 34 -3.24 -2.67 -37.29
N LEU A 35 -3.08 -2.06 -36.11
CA LEU A 35 -3.86 -2.50 -34.94
C LEU A 35 -5.35 -2.23 -35.22
N VAL A 36 -6.11 -3.28 -35.49
CA VAL A 36 -7.56 -3.19 -35.69
C VAL A 36 -8.28 -3.47 -34.36
N ARG A 37 -9.01 -2.46 -33.87
CA ARG A 37 -9.84 -2.62 -32.67
C ARG A 37 -11.01 -3.55 -32.92
N LYS A 38 -11.13 -4.59 -32.09
CA LYS A 38 -12.25 -5.53 -32.08
C LYS A 38 -12.88 -5.58 -30.70
N ALA A 39 -14.18 -5.85 -30.63
CA ALA A 39 -14.85 -6.07 -29.36
C ALA A 39 -14.38 -7.40 -28.77
N ASN A 40 -14.18 -7.43 -27.46
CA ASN A 40 -13.96 -8.69 -26.77
C ASN A 40 -15.33 -9.34 -26.46
N THR A 41 -15.56 -10.51 -27.05
CA THR A 41 -16.82 -11.25 -26.88
C THR A 41 -16.65 -12.56 -26.12
N THR A 42 -15.42 -12.93 -25.75
CA THR A 42 -15.10 -14.22 -25.14
C THR A 42 -14.63 -14.10 -23.70
N PHE A 43 -13.95 -13.01 -23.33
CA PHE A 43 -13.48 -12.81 -21.98
C PHE A 43 -14.64 -12.49 -21.02
N ILE A 44 -14.85 -13.36 -20.05
CA ILE A 44 -15.90 -13.21 -19.04
C ILE A 44 -15.24 -13.11 -17.67
N TYR A 45 -15.49 -12.02 -16.97
CA TYR A 45 -15.00 -11.83 -15.60
C TYR A 45 -16.02 -11.08 -14.74
N PRO A 46 -16.24 -11.49 -13.48
CA PRO A 46 -17.34 -10.97 -12.67
C PRO A 46 -17.09 -9.53 -12.21
N ASN A 47 -18.15 -8.71 -12.23
CA ASN A 47 -18.11 -7.37 -11.64
C ASN A 47 -18.27 -7.37 -10.11
N ASN A 48 -18.77 -8.47 -9.55
CA ASN A 48 -18.85 -8.71 -8.11
C ASN A 48 -18.29 -10.11 -7.79
N PRO A 49 -16.96 -10.31 -7.86
CA PRO A 49 -16.31 -11.59 -7.57
C PRO A 49 -16.48 -12.04 -6.12
N GLN A 50 -16.59 -13.35 -5.91
CA GLN A 50 -16.23 -13.96 -4.63
C GLN A 50 -14.70 -14.10 -4.59
N LEU A 51 -14.05 -13.17 -3.88
CA LEU A 51 -12.58 -13.14 -3.78
C LEU A 51 -12.03 -14.03 -2.66
N PHE A 52 -12.87 -14.35 -1.69
CA PHE A 52 -12.49 -15.03 -0.45
C PHE A 52 -13.44 -16.16 -0.09
N ASP A 53 -12.95 -17.03 0.77
CA ASP A 53 -13.72 -18.12 1.38
C ASP A 53 -14.54 -17.67 2.60
N TYR A 54 -14.37 -16.42 3.02
CA TYR A 54 -15.09 -15.81 4.13
C TYR A 54 -15.78 -14.53 3.68
N HIS A 55 -16.87 -14.18 4.36
CA HIS A 55 -17.57 -12.91 4.21
C HIS A 55 -18.32 -12.60 5.51
N SER A 56 -18.86 -11.40 5.64
CA SER A 56 -19.67 -11.00 6.81
C SER A 56 -21.14 -10.83 6.45
N ARG A 57 -22.01 -10.98 7.45
CA ARG A 57 -23.46 -10.68 7.36
C ARG A 57 -23.97 -10.02 8.62
N ASN A 58 -24.95 -9.14 8.50
CA ASN A 58 -25.61 -8.53 9.65
C ASN A 58 -26.19 -9.62 10.59
N ALA A 59 -25.73 -9.63 11.83
CA ALA A 59 -26.15 -10.57 12.86
C ALA A 59 -27.39 -10.09 13.62
N LEU A 60 -27.68 -8.78 13.61
CA LEU A 60 -28.82 -8.16 14.29
C LEU A 60 -29.64 -7.26 13.34
N PRO A 61 -30.35 -7.83 12.34
CA PRO A 61 -31.13 -7.03 11.38
C PRO A 61 -32.14 -6.10 12.06
N GLY A 62 -32.12 -4.82 11.69
CA GLY A 62 -33.01 -3.79 12.24
C GLY A 62 -32.55 -3.16 13.56
N ILE A 63 -31.43 -3.61 14.14
CA ILE A 63 -30.78 -2.96 15.28
C ILE A 63 -29.51 -2.26 14.81
N THR A 64 -29.38 -0.99 15.18
CA THR A 64 -28.18 -0.18 14.90
C THR A 64 -27.62 0.43 16.17
N PHE A 65 -26.36 0.83 16.11
CA PHE A 65 -25.57 1.45 17.16
C PHE A 65 -24.86 2.70 16.61
N GLU A 66 -24.43 3.60 17.48
CA GLU A 66 -23.62 4.76 17.14
C GLU A 66 -22.16 4.47 17.50
N LYS A 67 -21.30 4.21 16.51
CA LYS A 67 -19.86 3.97 16.73
C LYS A 67 -19.61 2.85 17.76
N PRO A 68 -20.12 1.63 17.54
CA PRO A 68 -19.87 0.51 18.43
C PRO A 68 -18.36 0.24 18.52
N ILE A 69 -17.87 -0.03 19.73
CA ILE A 69 -16.44 -0.08 20.04
C ILE A 69 -16.07 -1.26 20.94
N CYS A 70 -17.03 -1.87 21.65
CA CYS A 70 -16.81 -3.06 22.47
C CYS A 70 -18.05 -3.97 22.40
N ILE A 71 -17.82 -5.30 22.32
CA ILE A 71 -18.84 -6.34 22.44
C ILE A 71 -18.48 -7.20 23.65
N ARG A 72 -19.42 -7.36 24.58
CA ARG A 72 -19.37 -8.39 25.64
C ARG A 72 -20.62 -9.24 25.60
N ALA A 73 -20.48 -10.49 26.02
CA ALA A 73 -21.54 -11.47 25.94
C ALA A 73 -21.78 -12.12 27.31
N SER A 74 -23.01 -12.57 27.55
CA SER A 74 -23.38 -13.38 28.69
C SER A 74 -24.39 -14.44 28.27
N GLU A 75 -24.28 -15.65 28.82
CA GLU A 75 -25.27 -16.71 28.64
C GLU A 75 -26.55 -16.48 29.47
N ALA A 76 -26.53 -15.50 30.38
CA ALA A 76 -27.68 -15.09 31.17
C ALA A 76 -28.93 -14.88 30.32
N ASN A 77 -30.12 -15.12 30.90
CA ASN A 77 -31.42 -14.84 30.26
C ASN A 77 -31.60 -15.42 28.86
N GLY A 78 -30.93 -16.55 28.56
CA GLY A 78 -30.97 -17.16 27.23
C GLY A 78 -30.14 -16.39 26.19
N GLY A 79 -29.04 -15.75 26.61
CA GLY A 79 -28.08 -15.08 25.74
C GLY A 79 -28.30 -13.57 25.62
N GLU A 80 -27.25 -12.80 25.95
CA GLU A 80 -27.25 -11.34 25.91
C GLU A 80 -25.95 -10.79 25.33
N LEU A 81 -26.08 -9.70 24.57
CA LEU A 81 -24.95 -8.88 24.13
C LEU A 81 -24.99 -7.53 24.83
N PHE A 82 -23.82 -7.03 25.22
CA PHE A 82 -23.60 -5.67 25.69
C PHE A 82 -22.68 -5.00 24.68
N VAL A 83 -23.21 -4.00 23.98
CA VAL A 83 -22.49 -3.26 22.94
C VAL A 83 -22.22 -1.86 23.46
N ALA A 84 -20.95 -1.53 23.69
CA ALA A 84 -20.54 -0.19 24.06
C ALA A 84 -20.30 0.66 22.82
N GLU A 85 -20.66 1.93 22.91
CA GLU A 85 -20.52 2.96 21.89
C GLU A 85 -19.47 3.97 22.33
N GLN A 86 -18.57 4.36 21.42
CA GLN A 86 -17.52 5.35 21.71
C GLN A 86 -18.09 6.66 22.28
N THR A 87 -19.36 6.97 21.97
CA THR A 87 -20.11 8.14 22.44
C THR A 87 -20.58 8.06 23.90
N GLY A 88 -20.29 6.98 24.62
CA GLY A 88 -20.52 6.89 26.05
C GLY A 88 -21.74 6.10 26.49
N ARG A 89 -22.33 5.27 25.61
CA ARG A 89 -23.47 4.42 25.96
C ARG A 89 -23.12 2.95 25.89
N VAL A 90 -23.77 2.15 26.72
CA VAL A 90 -23.80 0.69 26.58
C VAL A 90 -25.23 0.27 26.35
N TRP A 91 -25.44 -0.52 25.30
CA TRP A 91 -26.72 -1.11 24.97
C TRP A 91 -26.72 -2.59 25.30
N ARG A 92 -27.78 -3.08 25.93
CA ARG A 92 -28.03 -4.51 26.16
C ARG A 92 -29.01 -5.01 25.11
N VAL A 93 -28.63 -6.07 24.40
CA VAL A 93 -29.47 -6.79 23.44
C VAL A 93 -29.82 -8.15 24.02
N THR A 94 -31.11 -8.43 24.18
CA THR A 94 -31.63 -9.71 24.69
C THR A 94 -32.45 -10.42 23.61
N ASN A 95 -32.97 -11.62 23.93
CA ASN A 95 -33.81 -12.43 23.02
C ASN A 95 -33.12 -12.78 21.69
N LEU A 96 -31.80 -13.06 21.74
CA LEU A 96 -30.95 -13.30 20.58
C LEU A 96 -31.40 -14.51 19.73
N SER A 97 -32.08 -15.48 20.33
CA SER A 97 -32.59 -16.67 19.64
C SER A 97 -33.93 -16.47 18.92
N ALA A 98 -34.58 -15.31 19.11
CA ALA A 98 -35.91 -15.02 18.56
C ALA A 98 -35.92 -13.65 17.88
N GLN A 99 -36.51 -12.64 18.52
CA GLN A 99 -36.52 -11.26 18.04
C GLN A 99 -35.64 -10.43 18.99
N PRO A 100 -34.41 -10.08 18.59
CA PRO A 100 -33.51 -9.30 19.42
C PRO A 100 -34.14 -7.98 19.88
N VAL A 101 -33.94 -7.63 21.15
CA VAL A 101 -34.47 -6.38 21.75
C VAL A 101 -33.32 -5.55 22.30
N LYS A 102 -33.12 -4.35 21.74
CA LYS A 102 -32.13 -3.38 22.23
C LYS A 102 -32.72 -2.51 23.34
N SER A 103 -32.02 -2.40 24.47
CA SER A 103 -32.37 -1.52 25.60
C SER A 103 -31.13 -0.82 26.16
N LEU A 104 -31.30 0.42 26.65
CA LEU A 104 -30.20 1.19 27.22
C LEU A 104 -29.75 0.56 28.55
N PHE A 105 -28.45 0.30 28.69
CA PHE A 105 -27.87 -0.33 29.88
C PHE A 105 -27.04 0.62 30.72
N LEU A 106 -26.24 1.49 30.11
CA LEU A 106 -25.47 2.54 30.79
C LEU A 106 -25.41 3.77 29.89
N ASP A 107 -25.51 4.96 30.47
CA ASP A 107 -25.40 6.23 29.74
C ASP A 107 -24.45 7.19 30.48
N LEU A 108 -23.25 7.33 29.92
CA LEU A 108 -22.23 8.31 30.29
C LEU A 108 -22.03 9.35 29.18
N SER A 109 -22.93 9.45 28.19
CA SER A 109 -22.69 10.30 27.00
C SER A 109 -22.57 11.79 27.33
N ALA A 110 -23.08 12.23 28.48
CA ALA A 110 -22.93 13.60 28.95
C ALA A 110 -21.58 13.89 29.62
N ARG A 111 -20.80 12.86 29.95
CA ARG A 111 -19.48 12.95 30.60
C ARG A 111 -18.35 12.65 29.63
N VAL A 112 -18.54 11.65 28.78
CA VAL A 112 -17.50 11.14 27.88
C VAL A 112 -17.06 12.21 26.88
N TYR A 113 -15.76 12.40 26.79
CA TYR A 113 -15.13 13.16 25.72
C TYR A 113 -14.71 12.18 24.62
N HIS A 114 -15.23 12.35 23.41
CA HIS A 114 -14.95 11.44 22.29
C HIS A 114 -14.38 12.18 21.07
N LYS A 115 -13.09 12.03 20.81
CA LYS A 115 -12.41 12.60 19.65
C LYS A 115 -11.23 11.70 19.27
N SER A 116 -11.06 11.44 17.97
CA SER A 116 -10.05 10.47 17.52
C SER A 116 -10.30 9.10 18.18
N GLU A 117 -9.33 8.54 18.90
CA GLU A 117 -9.47 7.28 19.62
C GLU A 117 -10.21 7.47 20.94
N SER A 118 -9.95 8.59 21.66
CA SER A 118 -10.58 8.90 22.94
C SER A 118 -12.10 8.77 22.93
N GLY A 119 -12.68 8.40 24.07
CA GLY A 119 -14.10 8.14 24.19
C GLY A 119 -14.42 7.17 25.32
N PHE A 120 -15.52 6.45 25.15
CA PHE A 120 -15.77 5.24 25.93
C PHE A 120 -15.04 4.08 25.23
N LEU A 121 -14.07 3.46 25.89
CA LEU A 121 -13.11 2.57 25.24
C LEU A 121 -13.23 1.12 25.70
N GLY A 122 -13.45 0.93 27.00
CA GLY A 122 -13.50 -0.39 27.65
C GLY A 122 -14.81 -0.63 28.39
N PHE A 123 -15.32 -1.84 28.29
CA PHE A 123 -16.44 -2.33 29.10
C PHE A 123 -16.24 -3.80 29.41
N GLU A 124 -16.39 -4.17 30.69
CA GLU A 124 -16.34 -5.57 31.09
C GLU A 124 -17.34 -5.87 32.23
N LEU A 125 -17.96 -7.05 32.16
CA LEU A 125 -18.80 -7.57 33.23
C LEU A 125 -17.92 -8.26 34.27
N HIS A 126 -18.20 -8.07 35.56
CA HIS A 126 -17.56 -8.91 36.57
C HIS A 126 -17.86 -10.40 36.29
N PRO A 127 -16.94 -11.35 36.55
CA PRO A 127 -17.22 -12.80 36.40
C PRO A 127 -18.37 -13.30 37.29
N GLN A 128 -18.84 -12.47 38.22
CA GLN A 128 -19.98 -12.72 39.10
C GLN A 128 -21.08 -11.68 38.93
N PHE A 129 -21.17 -11.05 37.75
CA PHE A 129 -22.10 -9.96 37.44
C PHE A 129 -23.55 -10.31 37.82
N GLU A 130 -23.99 -11.55 37.57
CA GLU A 130 -25.34 -11.98 37.95
C GLU A 130 -25.61 -11.92 39.47
N LYS A 131 -24.56 -12.05 40.29
CA LYS A 131 -24.66 -12.03 41.75
C LYS A 131 -24.44 -10.63 42.33
N ASN A 132 -23.43 -9.91 41.83
CA ASN A 132 -22.98 -8.65 42.42
C ASN A 132 -23.45 -7.40 41.65
N GLY A 133 -23.77 -7.56 40.37
CA GLY A 133 -24.17 -6.49 39.45
C GLY A 133 -23.02 -5.58 39.02
N PHE A 134 -21.76 -5.95 39.24
CA PHE A 134 -20.62 -5.08 38.95
C PHE A 134 -20.20 -5.13 37.49
N VAL A 135 -19.95 -3.95 36.94
CA VAL A 135 -19.36 -3.75 35.60
C VAL A 135 -18.24 -2.73 35.72
N TYR A 136 -17.29 -2.81 34.80
CA TYR A 136 -16.10 -1.96 34.75
C TYR A 136 -16.07 -1.23 33.43
N VAL A 137 -15.65 0.04 33.49
CA VAL A 137 -15.67 0.95 32.36
C VAL A 137 -14.37 1.73 32.32
N PHE A 138 -13.75 1.80 31.14
CA PHE A 138 -12.65 2.69 30.86
C PHE A 138 -13.10 3.76 29.87
N TYR A 139 -12.94 5.03 30.24
CA TYR A 139 -13.39 6.13 29.40
C TYR A 139 -12.59 7.41 29.64
N THR A 140 -12.55 8.24 28.60
CA THR A 140 -11.92 9.55 28.59
C THR A 140 -12.95 10.64 28.86
N TYR A 141 -12.60 11.65 29.67
CA TYR A 141 -13.43 12.83 29.90
C TYR A 141 -12.61 14.07 30.26
N LEU A 142 -13.25 15.24 30.19
CA LEU A 142 -12.61 16.51 30.58
C LEU A 142 -12.84 16.78 32.06
N THR A 143 -11.76 16.98 32.81
CA THR A 143 -11.81 17.32 34.24
C THR A 143 -10.56 18.06 34.70
N THR A 144 -10.64 18.60 35.91
CA THR A 144 -9.51 19.22 36.61
C THR A 144 -9.21 18.40 37.85
N THR A 145 -8.02 17.83 37.91
CA THR A 145 -7.48 17.20 39.12
C THR A 145 -6.54 18.16 39.84
N GLY A 146 -6.06 17.80 41.04
CA GLY A 146 -5.10 18.64 41.77
C GLY A 146 -3.75 18.84 41.05
N SER A 147 -3.51 18.11 39.96
CA SER A 147 -2.23 18.10 39.24
C SER A 147 -2.33 18.68 37.84
N ASN A 148 -3.45 18.48 37.12
CA ASN A 148 -3.61 18.92 35.73
C ASN A 148 -5.08 19.25 35.40
N ASP A 149 -5.28 20.04 34.34
CA ASP A 149 -6.58 20.38 33.77
C ASP A 149 -6.67 19.88 32.33
N GLY A 150 -7.79 19.27 31.95
CA GLY A 150 -8.02 18.79 30.60
C GLY A 150 -8.47 17.34 30.54
N MET A 151 -7.97 16.61 29.55
CA MET A 151 -8.41 15.26 29.27
C MET A 151 -7.82 14.27 30.28
N HIS A 152 -8.66 13.36 30.76
CA HIS A 152 -8.27 12.32 31.69
C HIS A 152 -8.92 11.00 31.32
N ASP A 153 -8.13 9.94 31.39
CA ASP A 153 -8.58 8.57 31.28
C ASP A 153 -8.94 8.00 32.65
N GLN A 154 -10.10 7.36 32.73
CA GLN A 154 -10.65 6.87 33.99
C GLN A 154 -11.13 5.43 33.88
N LEU A 155 -10.65 4.61 34.81
CA LEU A 155 -11.21 3.30 35.12
C LEU A 155 -12.21 3.42 36.27
N SER A 156 -13.43 2.97 36.06
CA SER A 156 -14.51 3.00 37.05
C SER A 156 -15.24 1.67 37.17
N ARG A 157 -15.73 1.36 38.38
CA ARG A 157 -16.73 0.31 38.61
C ARG A 157 -18.11 0.93 38.78
N PHE A 158 -19.13 0.35 38.15
CA PHE A 158 -20.54 0.67 38.38
C PHE A 158 -21.30 -0.54 38.91
N ARG A 159 -22.48 -0.33 39.51
CA ARG A 159 -23.32 -1.42 40.03
C ARG A 159 -24.74 -1.39 39.47
N PHE A 160 -25.08 -2.40 38.70
CA PHE A 160 -26.43 -2.71 38.29
C PHE A 160 -27.25 -3.31 39.45
N LYS A 161 -28.38 -2.69 39.79
CA LYS A 161 -29.34 -3.19 40.80
C LYS A 161 -30.76 -3.38 40.23
N GLY A 162 -30.91 -3.20 38.92
CA GLY A 162 -32.22 -3.19 38.24
C GLY A 162 -32.64 -4.58 37.76
N LYS A 163 -33.80 -4.63 37.10
CA LYS A 163 -34.25 -5.78 36.30
C LYS A 163 -33.84 -5.60 34.84
N VAL A 164 -33.81 -6.69 34.07
CA VAL A 164 -33.57 -6.66 32.61
C VAL A 164 -34.40 -5.54 31.95
N GLY A 165 -33.74 -4.75 31.09
CA GLY A 165 -34.32 -3.55 30.46
C GLY A 165 -34.21 -2.25 31.27
N SER A 166 -33.65 -2.27 32.48
CA SER A 166 -33.32 -1.06 33.24
C SER A 166 -31.88 -0.62 32.95
N ALA A 167 -31.62 0.69 32.98
CA ALA A 167 -30.26 1.24 32.95
C ALA A 167 -29.62 1.25 34.35
N ILE A 168 -28.29 1.22 34.39
CA ILE A 168 -27.46 1.45 35.58
C ILE A 168 -27.65 2.89 36.07
N ASP A 169 -27.75 3.08 37.39
CA ASP A 169 -27.63 4.39 38.02
C ASP A 169 -26.16 4.80 38.09
N ILE A 170 -25.77 5.83 37.33
CA ILE A 170 -24.40 6.33 37.26
C ILE A 170 -23.88 6.86 38.61
N LYS A 171 -24.74 7.11 39.60
CA LYS A 171 -24.33 7.47 40.96
C LYS A 171 -23.68 6.31 41.72
N THR A 172 -23.77 5.09 41.20
CA THR A 172 -23.11 3.91 41.78
C THR A 172 -21.62 3.83 41.46
N GLU A 173 -21.10 4.78 40.68
CA GLU A 173 -19.69 4.84 40.30
C GLU A 173 -18.74 4.78 41.50
N ALA A 174 -17.73 3.93 41.38
CA ALA A 174 -16.54 3.93 42.20
C ALA A 174 -15.33 3.99 41.26
N ALA A 175 -14.76 5.19 41.08
CA ALA A 175 -13.56 5.40 40.28
C ALA A 175 -12.36 4.68 40.91
N MET A 176 -11.46 4.14 40.09
CA MET A 176 -10.26 3.44 40.53
C MET A 176 -9.03 4.33 40.41
N PHE A 177 -8.79 4.81 39.19
CA PHE A 177 -7.84 5.87 38.90
C PHE A 177 -8.42 6.80 37.83
N THR A 178 -7.93 8.05 37.84
CA THR A 178 -8.21 9.10 36.86
C THR A 178 -6.87 9.72 36.49
N GLN A 179 -6.26 9.28 35.39
CA GLN A 179 -4.95 9.78 34.97
C GLN A 179 -5.11 10.91 33.97
N PHE A 180 -4.24 11.92 34.05
CA PHE A 180 -4.19 12.96 33.04
C PHE A 180 -3.64 12.36 31.75
N ASP A 181 -4.22 12.75 30.62
CA ASP A 181 -3.79 12.31 29.30
C ASP A 181 -3.66 13.53 28.39
N GLN A 182 -2.49 13.68 27.80
CA GLN A 182 -2.12 14.84 26.99
C GLN A 182 -2.59 14.74 25.53
N HIS A 183 -3.05 13.57 25.05
CA HIS A 183 -3.34 13.37 23.63
C HIS A 183 -4.56 12.48 23.34
N THR A 184 -5.28 12.77 22.26
CA THR A 184 -6.56 12.10 21.95
C THR A 184 -6.42 10.72 21.30
N ASP A 185 -5.21 10.20 21.20
CA ASP A 185 -4.87 8.89 20.64
C ASP A 185 -3.96 8.10 21.58
N HIS A 186 -3.85 6.81 21.31
CA HIS A 186 -3.15 5.79 22.10
C HIS A 186 -3.67 5.70 23.55
N ASN A 187 -4.98 5.81 23.71
CA ASN A 187 -5.62 5.68 25.02
C ASN A 187 -5.73 4.20 25.46
N GLY A 188 -5.71 3.25 24.51
CA GLY A 188 -5.93 1.83 24.77
C GLY A 188 -7.30 1.58 25.43
N GLY A 189 -7.29 1.01 26.64
CA GLY A 189 -8.46 0.96 27.51
C GLY A 189 -9.31 -0.31 27.40
N ASP A 190 -8.81 -1.40 26.81
CA ASP A 190 -9.55 -2.66 26.82
C ASP A 190 -9.51 -3.32 28.21
N LEU A 191 -10.59 -4.04 28.53
CA LEU A 191 -10.82 -4.60 29.86
C LEU A 191 -11.17 -6.08 29.75
N HIS A 192 -10.41 -6.92 30.44
CA HIS A 192 -10.69 -8.35 30.52
C HIS A 192 -10.43 -8.90 31.91
N PHE A 193 -11.28 -9.78 32.40
CA PHE A 193 -10.94 -10.61 33.56
C PHE A 193 -10.11 -11.81 33.10
N GLY A 194 -8.95 -11.97 33.71
CA GLY A 194 -8.13 -13.16 33.50
C GLY A 194 -8.72 -14.40 34.18
N PRO A 195 -8.21 -15.60 33.85
CA PRO A 195 -8.62 -16.85 34.48
C PRO A 195 -8.29 -16.90 35.98
N ASP A 196 -7.39 -16.04 36.44
CA ASP A 196 -7.06 -15.82 37.86
C ASP A 196 -8.08 -14.91 38.60
N GLY A 197 -9.06 -14.38 37.86
CA GLY A 197 -10.11 -13.50 38.36
C GLY A 197 -9.64 -12.09 38.68
N TYR A 198 -8.46 -11.66 38.22
CA TYR A 198 -8.04 -10.26 38.30
C TYR A 198 -8.45 -9.50 37.03
N LEU A 199 -8.59 -8.18 37.14
CA LEU A 199 -8.92 -7.31 36.00
C LEU A 199 -7.62 -6.88 35.32
N TYR A 200 -7.54 -7.10 34.01
CA TYR A 200 -6.48 -6.64 33.14
C TYR A 200 -6.95 -5.41 32.36
N VAL A 201 -6.07 -4.42 32.23
CA VAL A 201 -6.37 -3.11 31.62
C VAL A 201 -5.25 -2.77 30.65
N SER A 202 -5.54 -2.61 29.36
CA SER A 202 -4.54 -2.15 28.38
C SER A 202 -4.46 -0.63 28.34
N LEU A 203 -3.27 -0.07 28.18
CA LEU A 203 -3.01 1.37 28.18
C LEU A 203 -1.93 1.69 27.16
N GLY A 204 -2.21 2.61 26.25
CA GLY A 204 -1.20 3.08 25.28
C GLY A 204 -0.23 4.08 25.88
N ASP A 205 0.68 4.60 25.07
CA ASP A 205 1.86 5.39 25.47
C ASP A 205 1.57 6.88 25.74
N GLU A 206 0.29 7.28 25.79
CA GLU A 206 -0.19 8.69 25.88
C GLU A 206 -0.19 9.45 24.55
N GLY A 207 0.03 8.77 23.44
CA GLY A 207 -0.21 9.34 22.13
C GLY A 207 0.97 10.09 21.51
N GLY A 208 0.73 10.57 20.29
CA GLY A 208 1.76 11.20 19.46
C GLY A 208 2.79 10.21 18.90
N GLY A 209 3.58 10.67 17.93
CA GLY A 209 4.62 9.84 17.31
C GLY A 209 5.91 9.81 18.12
N TYR A 210 6.76 8.81 17.87
CA TYR A 210 8.11 8.70 18.43
C TYR A 210 8.15 8.66 19.98
N ASP A 211 7.10 8.13 20.64
CA ASP A 211 6.99 8.05 22.10
C ASP A 211 7.26 9.43 22.74
N GLN A 212 6.58 10.46 22.27
CA GLN A 212 6.88 11.87 22.55
C GLN A 212 6.99 12.18 24.06
N TYR A 213 6.19 11.50 24.88
CA TYR A 213 6.13 11.70 26.33
C TYR A 213 7.05 10.75 27.13
N GLY A 214 7.69 9.78 26.48
CA GLY A 214 8.71 8.94 27.12
C GLY A 214 8.14 7.94 28.13
N ASN A 215 6.96 7.38 27.84
CA ASN A 215 6.20 6.54 28.75
C ASN A 215 6.44 5.04 28.55
N SER A 216 6.69 4.60 27.32
CA SER A 216 6.66 3.18 26.95
C SER A 216 7.73 2.33 27.64
N GLN A 217 8.83 2.94 28.10
CA GLN A 217 9.93 2.29 28.81
C GLN A 217 10.03 2.76 30.28
N ARG A 218 8.89 2.97 30.96
CA ARG A 218 8.84 3.32 32.39
C ARG A 218 7.85 2.48 33.18
N ILE A 219 8.16 2.28 34.47
CA ILE A 219 7.29 1.61 35.44
C ILE A 219 7.05 2.45 36.69
N ASP A 220 7.53 3.69 36.74
CA ASP A 220 7.55 4.53 37.95
C ASP A 220 7.10 5.97 37.69
N ASN A 221 6.15 6.13 36.77
CA ASN A 221 5.50 7.40 36.48
C ASN A 221 3.97 7.27 36.56
N ASP A 222 3.29 7.30 35.41
CA ASP A 222 1.84 7.18 35.23
C ASP A 222 1.46 5.77 34.70
N TYR A 223 0.21 5.55 34.28
CA TYR A 223 -0.26 4.27 33.76
C TYR A 223 -0.34 4.29 32.22
N PHE A 224 0.81 4.18 31.57
CA PHE A 224 0.93 4.20 30.11
C PHE A 224 1.87 3.12 29.59
N GLY A 225 1.75 2.78 28.30
CA GLY A 225 2.66 1.93 27.54
C GLY A 225 2.70 0.46 27.99
N GLY A 226 1.57 -0.09 28.42
CA GLY A 226 1.55 -1.41 29.04
C GLY A 226 0.17 -1.99 29.36
N ILE A 227 0.19 -3.11 30.06
CA ILE A 227 -1.00 -3.81 30.56
C ILE A 227 -0.92 -3.88 32.07
N LEU A 228 -1.96 -3.43 32.76
CA LEU A 228 -2.09 -3.58 34.22
C LEU A 228 -2.79 -4.89 34.57
N ARG A 229 -2.51 -5.40 35.77
CA ARG A 229 -3.26 -6.48 36.43
C ARG A 229 -3.60 -6.04 37.86
N ILE A 230 -4.88 -5.85 38.14
CA ILE A 230 -5.37 -5.28 39.41
C ILE A 230 -6.43 -6.15 40.09
N ASP A 231 -6.51 -6.01 41.41
CA ASP A 231 -7.48 -6.69 42.26
C ASP A 231 -8.65 -5.78 42.65
N VAL A 232 -9.78 -6.05 42.02
CA VAL A 232 -11.05 -5.33 42.24
C VAL A 232 -11.92 -5.95 43.34
N ASP A 233 -11.54 -7.15 43.83
CA ASP A 233 -12.23 -7.88 44.90
C ASP A 233 -11.63 -7.58 46.29
N GLN A 234 -10.49 -6.88 46.35
CA GLN A 234 -9.75 -6.56 47.57
C GLN A 234 -9.41 -7.81 48.41
N ARG A 235 -8.86 -8.82 47.76
CA ARG A 235 -8.45 -10.10 48.36
C ARG A 235 -7.38 -9.86 49.42
N SER A 236 -7.47 -10.60 50.53
CA SER A 236 -6.48 -10.53 51.60
C SER A 236 -5.09 -10.96 51.10
N GLY A 237 -4.06 -10.23 51.49
CA GLY A 237 -2.67 -10.47 51.07
C GLY A 237 -2.21 -9.60 49.88
N ASN A 238 -3.14 -8.98 49.16
CA ASN A 238 -2.80 -8.03 48.11
C ASN A 238 -2.42 -6.66 48.68
N LEU A 239 -1.63 -5.92 47.89
CA LEU A 239 -0.91 -4.73 48.31
C LEU A 239 -1.71 -3.47 48.01
N LYS A 240 -1.46 -2.40 48.76
CA LYS A 240 -1.97 -1.08 48.37
C LYS A 240 -1.10 -0.53 47.23
N PRO A 241 -1.70 0.10 46.21
CA PRO A 241 -0.97 0.78 45.15
C PRO A 241 -0.12 1.92 45.73
N ALA A 242 1.01 2.23 45.07
CA ALA A 242 1.84 3.37 45.45
C ALA A 242 1.08 4.69 45.22
N PRO A 243 1.32 5.75 46.01
CA PRO A 243 0.62 7.03 45.85
C PRO A 243 0.69 7.57 44.41
N HIS A 244 -0.43 8.09 43.93
CA HIS A 244 -0.56 8.73 42.62
C HIS A 244 -1.67 9.79 42.71
N ALA A 245 -1.52 10.91 41.99
CA ALA A 245 -2.46 12.03 42.07
C ALA A 245 -3.89 11.66 41.63
N GLY A 246 -3.98 10.75 40.66
CA GLY A 246 -5.24 10.23 40.13
C GLY A 246 -5.84 9.03 40.86
N LEU A 247 -5.24 8.53 41.96
CA LEU A 247 -5.67 7.30 42.61
C LEU A 247 -6.87 7.52 43.57
N HIS A 248 -7.88 6.65 43.50
CA HIS A 248 -9.08 6.72 44.36
C HIS A 248 -9.18 5.64 45.45
N GLY A 249 -8.30 4.63 45.43
CA GLY A 249 -8.22 3.60 46.49
C GLY A 249 -9.28 2.50 46.42
N ASN A 250 -9.89 2.26 45.25
CA ASN A 250 -10.95 1.26 45.06
C ASN A 250 -10.47 -0.09 44.48
N TYR A 251 -9.16 -0.35 44.46
CA TYR A 251 -8.54 -1.62 44.07
C TYR A 251 -7.26 -1.90 44.90
N LEU A 252 -6.77 -3.14 44.85
CA LEU A 252 -5.46 -3.55 45.37
C LEU A 252 -4.56 -4.07 44.25
N VAL A 253 -3.26 -4.16 44.50
CA VAL A 253 -2.28 -4.75 43.58
C VAL A 253 -2.03 -6.20 43.97
N PRO A 254 -2.16 -7.18 43.06
CA PRO A 254 -1.75 -8.54 43.33
C PRO A 254 -0.31 -8.63 43.80
N SER A 255 -0.08 -9.31 44.92
CA SER A 255 1.26 -9.40 45.55
C SER A 255 2.29 -10.13 44.68
N ASP A 256 1.82 -10.91 43.70
CA ASP A 256 2.59 -11.67 42.73
C ASP A 256 2.75 -10.94 41.38
N ASN A 257 2.44 -9.64 41.28
CA ASN A 257 2.76 -8.87 40.08
C ASN A 257 4.29 -8.76 39.85
N PRO A 258 4.75 -8.70 38.58
CA PRO A 258 6.16 -8.83 38.23
C PRO A 258 7.06 -7.72 38.77
N PHE A 259 6.55 -6.50 38.86
CA PHE A 259 7.35 -5.33 39.24
C PHE A 259 7.25 -4.98 40.73
N VAL A 260 6.55 -5.78 41.54
CA VAL A 260 6.46 -5.56 42.99
C VAL A 260 7.87 -5.55 43.60
N GLY A 261 8.26 -4.39 44.15
CA GLY A 261 9.58 -4.21 44.79
C GLY A 261 10.75 -4.02 43.83
N ALA A 262 10.49 -3.76 42.54
CA ALA A 262 11.53 -3.45 41.56
C ALA A 262 12.38 -2.24 42.01
N LYS A 263 13.69 -2.37 41.84
CA LYS A 263 14.67 -1.31 42.15
C LYS A 263 15.34 -0.74 40.91
N THR A 264 15.25 -1.48 39.80
CA THR A 264 15.83 -1.13 38.51
C THR A 264 14.92 -1.61 37.40
N PHE A 265 14.90 -0.89 36.28
CA PHE A 265 14.19 -1.25 35.05
C PHE A 265 14.92 -0.62 33.86
N ALA A 266 15.02 -1.34 32.74
CA ALA A 266 15.73 -0.90 31.52
C ALA A 266 17.11 -0.28 31.79
N GLY A 267 17.90 -0.91 32.69
CA GLY A 267 19.24 -0.43 33.06
C GLY A 267 19.29 0.79 33.99
N GLY A 268 18.15 1.41 34.32
CA GLY A 268 18.05 2.58 35.19
C GLY A 268 17.48 2.27 36.59
N PRO A 269 17.70 3.16 37.59
CA PRO A 269 17.07 3.06 38.90
C PRO A 269 15.56 3.37 38.82
N VAL A 270 14.79 2.75 39.70
CA VAL A 270 13.33 2.93 39.84
C VAL A 270 13.01 3.62 41.15
N ASP A 271 12.17 4.67 41.12
CA ASP A 271 11.67 5.31 42.34
C ASP A 271 10.56 4.46 42.97
N ALA A 272 10.89 3.76 44.06
CA ALA A 272 9.95 2.91 44.79
C ALA A 272 8.70 3.66 45.30
N ALA A 273 8.75 4.99 45.48
CA ALA A 273 7.60 5.79 45.90
C ALA A 273 6.61 6.06 44.75
N LYS A 274 7.07 5.92 43.51
CA LYS A 274 6.28 6.12 42.28
C LYS A 274 6.05 4.85 41.47
N LEU A 275 6.67 3.75 41.87
CA LEU A 275 6.55 2.45 41.24
C LEU A 275 5.08 2.06 41.06
N ARG A 276 4.71 1.83 39.81
CA ARG A 276 3.43 1.29 39.38
C ARG A 276 3.50 -0.24 39.37
N SER A 277 3.39 -0.82 40.56
CA SER A 277 3.38 -2.29 40.75
C SER A 277 2.19 -3.00 40.10
N GLU A 278 1.23 -2.23 39.57
CA GLU A 278 0.08 -2.69 38.80
C GLU A 278 0.49 -3.30 37.45
N PHE A 279 1.63 -2.90 36.87
CA PHE A 279 2.04 -3.39 35.56
C PHE A 279 2.24 -4.91 35.56
N TRP A 280 1.61 -5.55 34.59
CA TRP A 280 1.81 -6.93 34.21
C TRP A 280 2.84 -7.05 33.09
N ALA A 281 2.78 -6.13 32.11
CA ALA A 281 3.74 -6.04 31.02
C ALA A 281 3.84 -4.59 30.50
N VAL A 282 4.94 -4.26 29.82
CA VAL A 282 5.30 -2.89 29.39
C VAL A 282 6.00 -2.89 28.03
N GLY A 283 6.36 -1.71 27.51
CA GLY A 283 7.01 -1.59 26.20
C GLY A 283 6.06 -1.76 25.02
N LEU A 284 4.77 -1.54 25.25
CA LEU A 284 3.72 -1.54 24.23
C LEU A 284 3.41 -0.09 23.82
N ARG A 285 2.92 0.12 22.60
CA ARG A 285 2.59 1.47 22.10
C ARG A 285 1.12 1.81 22.27
N ASN A 286 0.24 1.09 21.61
CA ASN A 286 -1.20 1.23 21.68
C ASN A 286 -1.88 -0.14 21.65
N PRO A 287 -1.85 -0.89 22.78
CA PRO A 287 -2.51 -2.18 22.90
C PRO A 287 -4.04 -2.02 22.93
N TRP A 288 -4.63 -1.81 21.76
CA TRP A 288 -6.03 -1.40 21.58
C TRP A 288 -7.04 -2.44 22.06
N ARG A 289 -6.79 -3.73 21.77
CA ARG A 289 -7.62 -4.86 22.22
C ARG A 289 -6.77 -6.03 22.68
N MET A 290 -7.25 -6.71 23.71
CA MET A 290 -6.65 -7.92 24.27
C MET A 290 -7.61 -9.10 24.15
N ALA A 291 -7.07 -10.32 24.24
CA ALA A 291 -7.90 -11.51 24.37
C ALA A 291 -7.18 -12.58 25.20
N PHE A 292 -7.92 -13.23 26.09
CA PHE A 292 -7.47 -14.48 26.68
C PHE A 292 -7.89 -15.66 25.80
N ASP A 293 -7.00 -16.62 25.62
CA ASP A 293 -7.40 -17.96 25.18
C ASP A 293 -8.16 -18.64 26.33
N PRO A 294 -9.47 -18.93 26.19
CA PRO A 294 -10.26 -19.50 27.28
C PRO A 294 -9.81 -20.91 27.68
N ASP A 295 -9.09 -21.63 26.81
CA ASP A 295 -8.63 -23.00 27.09
C ASP A 295 -7.29 -23.03 27.84
N THR A 296 -6.35 -22.15 27.47
CA THR A 296 -5.00 -22.13 28.05
C THR A 296 -4.77 -21.02 29.08
N GLY A 297 -5.62 -19.99 29.09
CA GLY A 297 -5.47 -18.82 29.94
C GLY A 297 -4.35 -17.86 29.53
N LYS A 298 -3.72 -18.08 28.36
CA LYS A 298 -2.72 -17.17 27.80
C LYS A 298 -3.37 -15.86 27.36
N LEU A 299 -2.71 -14.75 27.65
CA LEU A 299 -3.14 -13.41 27.25
C LEU A 299 -2.45 -13.01 25.94
N TYR A 300 -3.20 -12.44 25.02
CA TYR A 300 -2.70 -11.90 23.77
C TYR A 300 -3.16 -10.44 23.60
N SER A 301 -2.41 -9.66 22.83
CA SER A 301 -2.77 -8.28 22.48
C SER A 301 -2.48 -8.01 21.02
N GLY A 302 -3.36 -7.25 20.36
CA GLY A 302 -2.97 -6.46 19.20
C GLY A 302 -2.32 -5.17 19.69
N ASP A 303 -1.19 -4.79 19.12
CA ASP A 303 -0.53 -3.52 19.43
C ASP A 303 -0.29 -2.71 18.15
N THR A 304 -0.93 -1.53 18.08
CA THR A 304 -0.83 -0.64 16.93
C THR A 304 0.47 0.15 17.01
N GLY A 305 1.41 -0.16 16.11
CA GLY A 305 2.72 0.49 16.06
C GLY A 305 2.66 1.93 15.55
N ASP A 306 3.83 2.56 15.37
CA ASP A 306 3.95 3.95 14.92
C ASP A 306 4.09 4.11 13.41
N HIS A 307 5.13 3.50 12.83
CA HIS A 307 5.57 3.80 11.47
C HIS A 307 5.90 2.54 10.64
N VAL A 308 6.22 1.41 11.27
CA VAL A 308 6.89 0.27 10.63
C VAL A 308 6.10 -1.03 10.72
N ARG A 309 5.45 -1.32 11.86
CA ARG A 309 4.78 -2.60 12.12
C ARG A 309 3.46 -2.45 12.87
N GLU A 310 2.57 -3.39 12.62
CA GLU A 310 1.48 -3.79 13.50
C GLU A 310 1.85 -5.13 14.13
N GLU A 311 1.46 -5.35 15.38
CA GLU A 311 1.93 -6.49 16.17
C GLU A 311 0.80 -7.33 16.78
N ILE A 312 1.04 -8.63 16.88
CA ILE A 312 0.23 -9.60 17.60
C ILE A 312 1.14 -10.25 18.63
N ASN A 313 0.94 -9.88 19.89
CA ASN A 313 1.82 -10.21 21.01
C ASN A 313 1.21 -11.30 21.89
N LEU A 314 2.01 -12.31 22.28
CA LEU A 314 1.71 -13.19 23.42
C LEU A 314 2.21 -12.48 24.69
N ILE A 315 1.28 -12.09 25.56
CA ILE A 315 1.58 -11.27 26.73
C ILE A 315 2.09 -12.12 27.90
N GLU A 316 3.39 -12.03 28.15
CA GLU A 316 4.07 -12.67 29.27
C GLU A 316 4.19 -11.81 30.53
N ARG A 317 4.29 -12.48 31.68
CA ARG A 317 4.48 -11.85 33.00
C ARG A 317 5.81 -11.10 33.05
N GLY A 318 5.75 -9.78 33.19
CA GLY A 318 6.91 -8.90 33.29
C GLY A 318 7.60 -8.61 31.96
N GLY A 319 6.97 -9.00 30.85
CA GLY A 319 7.50 -8.80 29.51
C GLY A 319 7.69 -7.33 29.15
N ASN A 320 8.73 -7.07 28.36
CA ASN A 320 9.00 -5.77 27.73
C ASN A 320 8.95 -5.95 26.21
N TYR A 321 7.96 -5.35 25.54
CA TYR A 321 7.75 -5.49 24.09
C TYR A 321 8.55 -4.50 23.24
N GLY A 322 9.40 -3.71 23.89
CA GLY A 322 10.49 -2.99 23.24
C GLY A 322 10.16 -1.66 22.59
N TYR A 323 8.90 -1.27 22.42
CA TYR A 323 8.60 0.07 21.93
C TYR A 323 9.09 1.15 22.93
N PRO A 324 9.76 2.24 22.48
CA PRO A 324 10.04 2.65 21.09
C PRO A 324 11.42 2.22 20.54
N VAL A 325 12.17 1.39 21.28
CA VAL A 325 13.49 0.90 20.86
C VAL A 325 13.35 -0.04 19.67
N PHE A 326 12.35 -0.92 19.71
CA PHE A 326 11.92 -1.78 18.60
C PHE A 326 10.46 -1.48 18.25
N GLU A 327 10.07 -1.70 17.00
CA GLU A 327 8.68 -1.65 16.55
C GLU A 327 8.44 -2.91 15.71
N GLY A 328 7.92 -3.96 16.36
CA GLY A 328 8.02 -5.35 15.95
C GLY A 328 9.47 -5.87 16.05
N THR A 329 9.84 -6.76 15.13
CA THR A 329 11.21 -7.24 15.00
C THR A 329 12.22 -6.20 14.46
N PRO A 330 11.84 -5.20 13.64
CA PRO A 330 12.72 -4.09 13.22
C PRO A 330 13.06 -3.09 14.33
N GLU A 331 14.11 -2.30 14.07
CA GLU A 331 14.47 -1.10 14.84
C GLU A 331 13.31 -0.10 14.88
N GLY A 332 13.04 0.43 16.08
CA GLY A 332 11.99 1.41 16.33
C GLY A 332 12.44 2.86 16.20
N PRO A 333 11.53 3.82 16.37
CA PRO A 333 11.80 5.26 16.19
C PRO A 333 12.86 5.84 17.15
N LYS A 334 13.18 5.16 18.24
CA LYS A 334 14.23 5.54 19.20
C LYS A 334 15.21 4.39 19.46
N PHE A 335 15.56 3.65 18.40
CA PHE A 335 16.54 2.58 18.50
C PHE A 335 17.88 3.06 19.10
N ASP A 336 18.40 2.29 20.05
CA ASP A 336 19.73 2.47 20.62
C ASP A 336 20.59 1.29 20.18
N SER A 337 21.71 1.58 19.50
CA SER A 337 22.69 0.58 19.08
C SER A 337 23.30 -0.24 20.23
N ALA A 338 23.18 0.23 21.47
CA ALA A 338 23.61 -0.50 22.66
C ALA A 338 22.53 -1.47 23.21
N ALA A 339 21.29 -1.40 22.73
CA ALA A 339 20.20 -2.25 23.18
C ALA A 339 20.42 -3.71 22.76
N SER A 340 20.28 -4.64 23.72
CA SER A 340 20.30 -6.08 23.42
C SER A 340 18.91 -6.54 23.02
N ARG A 341 18.79 -7.26 21.91
CA ARG A 341 17.52 -7.88 21.50
C ARG A 341 16.99 -8.88 22.53
N ASP A 342 17.88 -9.49 23.30
CA ASP A 342 17.53 -10.47 24.35
C ASP A 342 16.81 -9.83 25.56
N ASP A 343 16.81 -8.49 25.67
CA ASP A 343 16.11 -7.76 26.72
C ASP A 343 14.61 -7.55 26.42
N TYR A 344 14.15 -7.97 25.23
CA TYR A 344 12.81 -7.70 24.72
C TYR A 344 12.11 -8.96 24.22
N ILE A 345 10.78 -8.91 24.23
CA ILE A 345 9.90 -9.95 23.67
C ILE A 345 9.36 -9.42 22.35
N PHE A 346 9.58 -10.17 21.27
CA PHE A 346 9.08 -9.83 19.94
C PHE A 346 7.70 -10.45 19.69
N PRO A 347 6.89 -9.87 18.80
CA PRO A 347 5.56 -10.38 18.48
C PRO A 347 5.58 -11.79 17.91
N GLU A 348 4.50 -12.54 18.13
CA GLU A 348 4.29 -13.87 17.53
C GLU A 348 3.93 -13.75 16.04
N ALA A 349 3.31 -12.64 15.65
CA ALA A 349 3.06 -12.28 14.27
C ALA A 349 3.09 -10.76 14.10
N GLU A 350 3.63 -10.28 12.98
CA GLU A 350 3.66 -8.85 12.65
C GLU A 350 3.34 -8.62 11.17
N TYR A 351 2.89 -7.41 10.84
CA TYR A 351 2.78 -6.99 9.44
C TYR A 351 3.17 -5.53 9.24
N GLY A 352 3.76 -5.24 8.08
CA GLY A 352 4.18 -3.90 7.71
C GLY A 352 3.04 -3.04 7.15
N ARG A 353 3.31 -1.74 7.06
CA ARG A 353 2.33 -0.73 6.61
C ARG A 353 1.81 -0.88 5.18
N SER A 354 2.50 -1.68 4.35
CA SER A 354 1.99 -2.11 3.04
C SER A 354 0.75 -3.00 3.12
N TYR A 355 0.47 -3.59 4.29
CA TYR A 355 -0.65 -4.52 4.52
C TYR A 355 -1.78 -3.91 5.33
N GLY A 356 -1.48 -3.05 6.31
CA GLY A 356 -2.47 -2.39 7.17
C GLY A 356 -1.82 -1.37 8.08
N ASN A 357 -2.59 -0.63 8.87
CA ASN A 357 -2.09 0.50 9.66
C ASN A 357 -2.65 0.58 11.10
N ASP A 358 -3.53 -0.33 11.48
CA ASP A 358 -4.24 -0.22 12.75
C ASP A 358 -4.86 -1.56 13.16
N VAL A 359 -4.08 -2.42 13.84
CA VAL A 359 -4.59 -3.68 14.41
C VAL A 359 -5.59 -3.37 15.52
N ALA A 360 -6.88 -3.58 15.24
CA ALA A 360 -7.94 -3.09 16.10
C ALA A 360 -8.75 -4.23 16.74
N GLY A 361 -9.84 -4.67 16.10
CA GLY A 361 -10.67 -5.71 16.67
C GLY A 361 -9.87 -6.99 16.84
N PHE A 362 -10.05 -7.69 17.95
CA PHE A 362 -9.16 -8.77 18.35
C PHE A 362 -9.92 -9.80 19.17
N LEU A 363 -9.79 -11.08 18.82
CA LEU A 363 -10.46 -12.19 19.48
C LEU A 363 -9.61 -13.45 19.38
N PHE A 364 -9.32 -14.09 20.52
CA PHE A 364 -8.85 -15.48 20.50
C PHE A 364 -10.06 -16.40 20.39
N TYR A 365 -10.21 -17.10 19.26
CA TYR A 365 -11.39 -17.87 18.95
C TYR A 365 -11.22 -19.36 19.33
N ARG A 366 -12.16 -19.84 20.16
CA ARG A 366 -12.40 -21.27 20.41
C ARG A 366 -13.84 -21.57 20.03
N GLY A 367 -14.05 -22.39 19.00
CA GLY A 367 -15.39 -22.67 18.48
C GLY A 367 -15.43 -23.27 17.09
N ASP A 368 -16.64 -23.62 16.64
CA ASP A 368 -16.86 -24.37 15.40
C ASP A 368 -17.60 -23.59 14.30
N ARG A 369 -17.78 -22.27 14.48
CA ARG A 369 -18.54 -21.38 13.58
C ARG A 369 -17.74 -20.14 13.17
N PRO A 370 -16.73 -20.31 12.29
CA PRO A 370 -16.37 -21.55 11.60
C PRO A 370 -15.23 -22.35 12.29
N ALA A 371 -15.33 -23.68 12.25
CA ALA A 371 -14.35 -24.60 12.86
C ALA A 371 -12.93 -24.47 12.31
N SER A 372 -12.77 -23.93 11.11
CA SER A 372 -11.47 -23.64 10.51
C SER A 372 -10.73 -22.46 11.17
N LEU A 373 -11.37 -21.74 12.10
CA LEU A 373 -10.77 -20.68 12.89
C LEU A 373 -10.53 -21.07 14.35
N ASP A 374 -10.88 -22.29 14.77
CA ASP A 374 -10.61 -22.74 16.13
C ASP A 374 -9.11 -22.64 16.46
N GLY A 375 -8.79 -22.07 17.62
CA GLY A 375 -7.41 -21.84 18.07
C GLY A 375 -6.68 -20.72 17.34
N HIS A 376 -7.39 -19.85 16.63
CA HIS A 376 -6.81 -18.68 15.98
C HIS A 376 -7.09 -17.41 16.76
N ILE A 377 -6.15 -16.46 16.70
CA ILE A 377 -6.51 -15.05 16.87
C ILE A 377 -7.13 -14.59 15.57
N VAL A 378 -8.33 -14.02 15.65
CA VAL A 378 -9.00 -13.33 14.55
C VAL A 378 -9.01 -11.85 14.88
N PHE A 379 -8.62 -11.02 13.91
CA PHE A 379 -8.49 -9.60 14.12
C PHE A 379 -8.96 -8.78 12.92
N SER A 380 -9.18 -7.48 13.12
CA SER A 380 -9.39 -6.51 12.04
C SER A 380 -8.24 -5.51 11.99
N ASP A 381 -7.89 -5.08 10.78
CA ASP A 381 -7.19 -3.81 10.61
C ASP A 381 -8.22 -2.71 10.34
N PHE A 382 -8.40 -1.77 11.26
CA PHE A 382 -9.50 -0.80 11.19
C PHE A 382 -9.41 0.10 9.96
N SER A 383 -8.20 0.58 9.66
CA SER A 383 -7.94 1.56 8.59
C SER A 383 -7.97 0.95 7.19
N SER A 384 -7.36 -0.22 7.00
CA SER A 384 -7.33 -0.89 5.69
C SER A 384 -8.50 -1.85 5.46
N GLY A 385 -9.20 -2.23 6.53
CA GLY A 385 -10.47 -2.95 6.49
C GLY A 385 -10.34 -4.43 6.14
N TRP A 386 -9.19 -5.07 6.33
CA TRP A 386 -9.11 -6.53 6.18
C TRP A 386 -9.27 -7.22 7.52
N ILE A 387 -9.85 -8.42 7.47
CA ILE A 387 -9.98 -9.32 8.61
C ILE A 387 -8.90 -10.38 8.49
N GLY A 388 -8.07 -10.50 9.53
CA GLY A 388 -6.94 -11.40 9.60
C GLY A 388 -7.14 -12.57 10.56
N ALA A 389 -6.36 -13.63 10.38
CA ALA A 389 -6.26 -14.72 11.35
C ALA A 389 -4.84 -15.27 11.49
N VAL A 390 -4.46 -15.64 12.71
CA VAL A 390 -3.17 -16.27 13.05
C VAL A 390 -3.42 -17.53 13.86
N ASP A 391 -2.84 -18.65 13.44
CA ASP A 391 -3.02 -19.96 14.08
C ASP A 391 -2.08 -20.14 15.29
N PHE A 392 -2.64 -20.40 16.47
CA PHE A 392 -1.93 -20.62 17.73
C PHE A 392 -2.06 -22.05 18.28
N ARG A 393 -2.54 -23.02 17.47
CA ARG A 393 -2.70 -24.42 17.92
C ARG A 393 -1.37 -25.14 18.14
N SER A 394 -0.29 -24.67 17.54
CA SER A 394 1.06 -25.22 17.70
C SER A 394 2.03 -24.12 18.09
N ASN A 395 3.09 -24.46 18.82
CA ASN A 395 4.20 -23.53 19.07
C ASN A 395 4.90 -23.23 17.74
N ALA A 396 5.42 -22.01 17.62
CA ALA A 396 6.23 -21.58 16.49
C ALA A 396 7.53 -21.01 17.05
N ASP A 397 8.65 -21.33 16.40
CA ASP A 397 9.96 -20.77 16.73
C ASP A 397 10.25 -19.47 15.96
N ASP A 398 9.39 -19.13 14.97
CA ASP A 398 9.48 -17.98 14.07
C ASP A 398 8.13 -17.24 13.98
N GLN A 399 8.12 -16.10 13.26
CA GLN A 399 6.90 -15.34 12.94
C GLN A 399 5.81 -16.23 12.33
N ARG A 400 4.60 -16.18 12.91
CA ARG A 400 3.46 -16.93 12.41
C ARG A 400 2.90 -16.28 11.14
N PRO A 401 2.49 -17.08 10.14
CA PRO A 401 1.87 -16.55 8.94
C PRO A 401 0.51 -15.95 9.29
N ILE A 402 0.21 -14.81 8.69
CA ILE A 402 -1.08 -14.14 8.84
C ILE A 402 -1.95 -14.39 7.62
N ARG A 403 -3.11 -15.01 7.85
CA ARG A 403 -4.10 -15.28 6.81
C ARG A 403 -5.04 -14.10 6.61
N CYS A 404 -5.33 -13.72 5.38
CA CYS A 404 -6.34 -12.69 5.08
C CYS A 404 -7.67 -13.38 4.81
N LEU A 405 -8.63 -13.23 5.73
CA LEU A 405 -9.93 -13.89 5.61
C LEU A 405 -10.82 -13.22 4.56
N PHE A 406 -11.00 -11.90 4.63
CA PHE A 406 -11.78 -11.08 3.70
C PHE A 406 -11.64 -9.58 4.03
N TRP A 407 -12.29 -8.71 3.25
CA TRP A 407 -12.41 -7.26 3.55
C TRP A 407 -13.78 -6.90 4.12
N ASP A 408 -13.77 -6.13 5.20
CA ASP A 408 -14.89 -5.43 5.82
C ASP A 408 -14.31 -4.24 6.60
N ASP A 409 -14.59 -3.02 6.17
CA ASP A 409 -13.95 -1.81 6.69
C ASP A 409 -14.60 -1.28 7.97
N ASN A 410 -13.87 -0.47 8.74
CA ASN A 410 -14.35 0.14 9.99
C ASN A 410 -14.73 -0.86 11.10
N ILE A 411 -14.22 -2.10 11.06
CA ILE A 411 -14.43 -3.06 12.15
C ILE A 411 -13.55 -2.69 13.34
N SER A 412 -14.17 -2.24 14.43
CA SER A 412 -13.49 -1.66 15.60
C SER A 412 -13.22 -2.65 16.74
N THR A 413 -14.01 -3.72 16.80
CA THR A 413 -13.93 -4.75 17.83
C THR A 413 -14.56 -6.05 17.36
N LEU A 414 -14.15 -7.15 17.99
CA LEU A 414 -14.69 -8.48 17.79
C LEU A 414 -15.28 -9.02 19.09
N GLY A 415 -16.15 -10.01 18.98
CA GLY A 415 -16.68 -10.75 20.11
C GLY A 415 -17.26 -12.09 19.68
N THR A 416 -17.89 -12.80 20.61
CA THR A 416 -18.51 -14.11 20.32
C THR A 416 -19.99 -14.07 20.66
N HIS A 417 -20.82 -14.63 19.78
CA HIS A 417 -22.25 -14.76 20.05
C HIS A 417 -22.49 -15.80 21.15
N PRO A 418 -23.17 -15.46 22.27
CA PRO A 418 -23.19 -16.31 23.48
C PRO A 418 -23.93 -17.63 23.30
N LEU A 419 -24.79 -17.76 22.30
CA LEU A 419 -25.60 -18.97 22.09
C LEU A 419 -25.09 -19.87 20.97
N THR A 420 -24.38 -19.28 20.00
CA THR A 420 -23.99 -20.00 18.79
C THR A 420 -22.49 -20.18 18.69
N GLY A 421 -21.70 -19.33 19.37
CA GLY A 421 -20.25 -19.29 19.16
C GLY A 421 -19.85 -18.64 17.83
N ASP A 422 -20.77 -17.99 17.11
CA ASP A 422 -20.39 -17.23 15.89
C ASP A 422 -19.48 -16.06 16.28
N ILE A 423 -18.43 -15.82 15.49
CA ILE A 423 -17.59 -14.61 15.62
C ILE A 423 -18.39 -13.39 15.18
N LEU A 424 -18.47 -12.39 16.04
CA LEU A 424 -19.14 -11.11 15.82
C LEU A 424 -18.13 -10.00 15.51
N LEU A 425 -18.52 -9.10 14.61
CA LEU A 425 -17.76 -7.90 14.23
C LEU A 425 -18.61 -6.66 14.51
N ALA A 426 -18.04 -5.63 15.14
CA ALA A 426 -18.70 -4.34 15.26
C ALA A 426 -18.24 -3.39 14.16
N ASP A 427 -19.15 -3.00 13.28
CA ASP A 427 -18.89 -1.95 12.29
C ASP A 427 -19.13 -0.58 12.91
N TRP A 428 -18.05 0.17 13.11
CA TRP A 428 -18.06 1.48 13.72
C TRP A 428 -18.82 2.52 12.90
N ARG A 429 -18.76 2.42 11.56
CA ARG A 429 -19.35 3.42 10.66
C ARG A 429 -20.82 3.14 10.39
N GLU A 430 -21.14 1.91 10.04
CA GLU A 430 -22.52 1.50 9.74
C GLU A 430 -23.35 1.33 11.02
N GLY A 431 -22.69 1.13 12.16
CA GLY A 431 -23.37 0.91 13.42
C GLY A 431 -24.03 -0.45 13.50
N THR A 432 -23.48 -1.47 12.84
CA THR A 432 -24.06 -2.81 12.80
C THR A 432 -23.18 -3.82 13.53
N ILE A 433 -23.81 -4.88 14.05
CA ILE A 433 -23.09 -6.07 14.50
C ILE A 433 -23.23 -7.11 13.41
N LYS A 434 -22.12 -7.51 12.81
CA LYS A 434 -22.03 -8.53 11.76
C LYS A 434 -21.49 -9.83 12.35
N LYS A 435 -21.57 -10.92 11.59
CA LYS A 435 -20.92 -12.20 11.90
C LYS A 435 -20.11 -12.71 10.72
N ILE A 436 -19.03 -13.42 10.99
CA ILE A 436 -18.24 -14.10 9.95
C ILE A 436 -18.98 -15.35 9.46
N ILE A 437 -19.03 -15.52 8.15
CA ILE A 437 -19.57 -16.70 7.46
C ILE A 437 -18.47 -17.27 6.55
N THR A 438 -18.39 -18.60 6.48
CA THR A 438 -17.50 -19.31 5.54
C THR A 438 -18.30 -19.85 4.36
N GLY A 439 -17.65 -19.95 3.20
CA GLY A 439 -18.18 -20.51 1.97
C GLY A 439 -18.82 -19.47 1.04
N ARG A 440 -19.74 -19.94 0.20
CA ARG A 440 -20.35 -19.15 -0.88
C ARG A 440 -21.07 -17.91 -0.34
N ASP A 441 -20.70 -16.75 -0.86
CA ASP A 441 -21.48 -15.53 -0.70
C ASP A 441 -22.60 -15.51 -1.76
N PRO A 442 -23.89 -15.50 -1.39
CA PRO A 442 -24.99 -15.46 -2.36
C PRO A 442 -25.06 -14.16 -3.17
N ASP A 443 -24.43 -13.07 -2.71
CA ASP A 443 -24.41 -11.79 -3.44
C ASP A 443 -23.22 -11.69 -4.40
N ALA A 444 -22.24 -12.60 -4.30
CA ALA A 444 -21.03 -12.62 -5.11
C ALA A 444 -21.07 -13.72 -6.19
N THR A 445 -20.29 -13.52 -7.24
CA THR A 445 -20.13 -14.47 -8.35
C THR A 445 -18.78 -15.19 -8.22
N PRO A 446 -18.73 -16.53 -8.18
CA PRO A 446 -17.48 -17.27 -8.14
C PRO A 446 -16.55 -16.91 -9.31
N LEU A 447 -15.25 -16.91 -9.04
CA LEU A 447 -14.23 -16.78 -10.07
C LEU A 447 -14.12 -18.09 -10.87
N PRO A 448 -13.84 -18.04 -12.18
CA PRO A 448 -13.52 -19.23 -12.96
C PRO A 448 -12.30 -19.97 -12.37
N GLU A 449 -12.38 -21.29 -12.25
CA GLU A 449 -11.31 -22.09 -11.64
C GLU A 449 -10.12 -22.29 -12.57
N LYS A 450 -10.33 -22.28 -13.89
CA LYS A 450 -9.29 -22.56 -14.89
C LYS A 450 -9.08 -21.39 -15.85
N LEU A 451 -7.85 -21.27 -16.33
CA LEU A 451 -7.48 -20.29 -17.34
C LEU A 451 -8.20 -20.52 -18.66
N SER A 452 -8.44 -21.79 -19.03
CA SER A 452 -9.25 -22.16 -20.20
C SER A 452 -10.67 -21.59 -20.19
N ASP A 453 -11.24 -21.40 -19.00
CA ASP A 453 -12.65 -21.03 -18.83
C ASP A 453 -12.87 -19.51 -18.95
N LEU A 454 -11.77 -18.75 -18.99
CA LEU A 454 -11.81 -17.29 -19.06
C LEU A 454 -12.05 -16.76 -20.46
N GLY A 455 -11.87 -17.56 -21.51
CA GLY A 455 -11.97 -17.10 -22.90
C GLY A 455 -10.87 -16.11 -23.31
N LEU A 456 -9.70 -16.16 -22.65
CA LEU A 456 -8.55 -15.32 -22.97
C LEU A 456 -7.81 -15.77 -24.23
N PHE A 457 -7.57 -17.08 -24.36
CA PHE A 457 -6.74 -17.66 -25.41
C PHE A 457 -7.53 -18.66 -26.24
N ARG A 458 -7.47 -18.50 -27.56
CA ARG A 458 -8.01 -19.49 -28.51
C ARG A 458 -7.15 -20.76 -28.55
N ASN A 459 -5.88 -20.62 -28.19
CA ASN A 459 -4.93 -21.71 -28.10
C ASN A 459 -3.98 -21.46 -26.91
N LEU A 460 -4.13 -22.24 -25.84
CA LEU A 460 -3.27 -22.16 -24.65
C LEU A 460 -1.84 -22.62 -24.91
N ALA A 461 -1.60 -23.52 -25.87
CA ALA A 461 -0.24 -23.99 -26.17
C ALA A 461 0.62 -22.87 -26.77
N THR A 462 0.04 -21.95 -27.53
CA THR A 462 0.76 -20.80 -28.11
C THR A 462 0.52 -19.49 -27.34
N LEU A 463 -0.48 -19.46 -26.45
CA LEU A 463 -1.07 -18.25 -25.87
C LEU A 463 -1.58 -17.28 -26.95
N GLU A 464 -2.16 -17.83 -28.00
CA GLU A 464 -2.80 -17.02 -29.03
C GLU A 464 -4.10 -16.42 -28.47
N PRO A 465 -4.20 -15.08 -28.34
CA PRO A 465 -5.37 -14.45 -27.73
C PRO A 465 -6.60 -14.53 -28.65
N HIS A 466 -7.80 -14.49 -28.05
CA HIS A 466 -9.02 -14.19 -28.79
C HIS A 466 -9.05 -12.73 -29.30
N ASP A 467 -9.93 -12.45 -30.27
CA ASP A 467 -10.16 -11.10 -30.77
C ASP A 467 -10.56 -10.13 -29.64
N GLY A 468 -10.03 -8.91 -29.68
CA GLY A 468 -10.27 -7.88 -28.65
C GLY A 468 -9.39 -8.00 -27.40
N ILE A 469 -8.43 -8.94 -27.40
CA ILE A 469 -7.36 -9.05 -26.40
C ILE A 469 -6.05 -8.70 -27.10
N VAL A 470 -5.48 -7.56 -26.74
CA VAL A 470 -4.43 -6.89 -27.51
C VAL A 470 -3.10 -7.01 -26.77
N PRO A 471 -2.02 -7.50 -27.43
CA PRO A 471 -0.70 -7.55 -26.82
C PRO A 471 -0.15 -6.14 -26.61
N TYR A 472 0.67 -5.96 -25.59
CA TYR A 472 1.43 -4.73 -25.39
C TYR A 472 2.79 -5.00 -24.75
N GLU A 473 3.72 -4.08 -24.97
CA GLU A 473 5.06 -4.11 -24.40
C GLU A 473 5.32 -2.87 -23.55
N VAL A 474 6.23 -3.03 -22.59
CA VAL A 474 6.68 -1.95 -21.71
C VAL A 474 8.15 -1.67 -21.99
N ALA A 475 8.57 -0.41 -21.92
CA ALA A 475 9.97 -0.02 -22.11
C ALA A 475 10.88 -0.65 -21.04
N THR A 476 10.51 -0.53 -19.77
CA THR A 476 11.30 -1.00 -18.63
C THR A 476 10.44 -1.90 -17.75
N PRO A 477 10.61 -3.24 -17.80
CA PRO A 477 9.78 -4.14 -17.02
C PRO A 477 10.12 -4.10 -15.52
N LEU A 478 9.11 -4.22 -14.65
CA LEU A 478 9.30 -4.53 -13.23
C LEU A 478 10.15 -5.79 -13.07
N TRP A 479 11.19 -5.79 -12.24
CA TRP A 479 12.01 -6.95 -11.92
C TRP A 479 11.17 -8.06 -11.26
N SER A 480 11.41 -9.31 -11.64
CA SER A 480 10.67 -10.47 -11.11
C SER A 480 11.52 -11.73 -11.18
N ASP A 481 12.70 -11.70 -10.56
CA ASP A 481 13.65 -12.81 -10.48
C ASP A 481 13.99 -13.45 -11.84
N GLY A 482 14.22 -12.61 -12.85
CA GLY A 482 14.55 -13.06 -14.21
C GLY A 482 13.38 -13.60 -15.04
N ALA A 483 12.13 -13.53 -14.54
CA ALA A 483 10.98 -14.03 -15.28
C ALA A 483 10.68 -13.24 -16.55
N HIS A 484 10.46 -13.99 -17.63
CA HIS A 484 10.00 -13.51 -18.93
C HIS A 484 8.52 -13.21 -18.87
N LYS A 485 8.11 -12.07 -19.46
CA LYS A 485 6.74 -11.56 -19.33
C LYS A 485 6.12 -11.24 -20.67
N ARG A 486 4.96 -11.85 -20.94
CA ARG A 486 4.04 -11.47 -22.02
C ARG A 486 2.81 -10.78 -21.44
N ARG A 487 2.29 -9.78 -22.15
CA ARG A 487 1.23 -8.92 -21.61
C ARG A 487 0.16 -8.66 -22.65
N TRP A 488 -1.08 -8.62 -22.18
CA TRP A 488 -2.24 -8.23 -22.97
C TRP A 488 -3.15 -7.31 -22.17
N PHE A 489 -3.96 -6.53 -22.86
CA PHE A 489 -5.07 -5.82 -22.25
C PHE A 489 -6.36 -6.06 -23.04
N SER A 490 -7.49 -5.76 -22.43
CA SER A 490 -8.78 -5.76 -23.11
C SER A 490 -9.68 -4.63 -22.63
N VAL A 491 -10.47 -4.09 -23.55
CA VAL A 491 -11.58 -3.16 -23.28
C VAL A 491 -12.85 -3.78 -23.84
N ALA A 492 -13.84 -4.00 -22.98
CA ALA A 492 -14.98 -4.89 -23.26
C ALA A 492 -15.75 -4.57 -24.55
N ASN A 493 -15.97 -3.29 -24.86
CA ASN A 493 -16.78 -2.87 -26.02
C ASN A 493 -16.02 -1.86 -26.90
N LEU A 494 -16.60 -1.47 -28.03
CA LEU A 494 -15.99 -0.55 -29.00
C LEU A 494 -16.18 0.94 -28.65
N GLN A 495 -17.09 1.25 -27.73
CA GLN A 495 -17.48 2.62 -27.39
C GLN A 495 -16.66 3.19 -26.22
N SER A 496 -16.35 2.36 -25.23
CA SER A 496 -15.54 2.73 -24.07
C SER A 496 -14.14 3.12 -24.51
N LYS A 497 -13.58 4.16 -23.89
CA LYS A 497 -12.24 4.63 -24.18
C LYS A 497 -11.41 4.68 -22.91
N ILE A 498 -10.11 4.51 -23.07
CA ILE A 498 -9.11 4.76 -22.05
C ILE A 498 -8.84 6.26 -22.05
N HIS A 499 -8.90 6.87 -20.87
CA HIS A 499 -8.62 8.29 -20.70
C HIS A 499 -7.11 8.49 -20.64
N PHE A 500 -6.57 9.05 -21.72
CA PHE A 500 -5.15 9.30 -21.88
C PHE A 500 -4.68 10.44 -20.99
N ASN A 501 -3.45 10.34 -20.48
CA ASN A 501 -2.73 11.45 -19.89
C ASN A 501 -1.24 11.37 -20.22
N ALA A 502 -0.65 12.48 -20.64
CA ALA A 502 0.74 12.52 -21.09
C ALA A 502 1.76 12.21 -19.98
N TYR A 503 1.47 12.59 -18.73
CA TYR A 503 2.42 12.52 -17.62
C TYR A 503 1.89 11.72 -16.44
N LYS A 504 0.59 11.79 -16.17
CA LYS A 504 -0.06 11.11 -15.04
C LYS A 504 -0.56 9.70 -15.43
N PRO A 505 -0.85 8.83 -14.45
CA PRO A 505 -1.47 7.55 -14.72
C PRO A 505 -2.84 7.71 -15.41
N TRP A 506 -3.08 6.87 -16.41
CA TRP A 506 -4.32 6.84 -17.20
C TRP A 506 -5.52 6.42 -16.33
N SER A 507 -6.74 6.68 -16.83
CA SER A 507 -7.97 6.17 -16.22
C SER A 507 -8.67 5.21 -17.17
N PHE A 508 -9.27 4.16 -16.60
CA PHE A 508 -9.75 3.02 -17.37
C PHE A 508 -11.24 2.76 -17.17
N PRO A 509 -11.98 2.36 -18.23
CA PRO A 509 -13.40 2.04 -18.14
C PRO A 509 -13.62 0.74 -17.36
N GLY A 510 -14.81 0.62 -16.74
CA GLY A 510 -15.27 -0.64 -16.18
C GLY A 510 -15.36 -1.73 -17.25
N GLY A 511 -14.98 -2.95 -16.89
CA GLY A 511 -14.84 -4.09 -17.80
C GLY A 511 -13.49 -4.20 -18.49
N ALA A 512 -12.54 -3.30 -18.21
CA ALA A 512 -11.17 -3.41 -18.73
C ALA A 512 -10.34 -4.41 -17.93
N ALA A 513 -9.40 -5.09 -18.59
CA ALA A 513 -8.55 -6.10 -18.00
C ALA A 513 -7.11 -6.01 -18.49
N TRP A 514 -6.15 -6.38 -17.64
CA TRP A 514 -4.74 -6.58 -17.98
C TRP A 514 -4.34 -7.99 -17.60
N VAL A 515 -3.69 -8.66 -18.52
CA VAL A 515 -3.21 -10.03 -18.38
C VAL A 515 -1.68 -9.99 -18.45
N LYS A 516 -1.02 -10.56 -17.45
CA LYS A 516 0.43 -10.72 -17.40
C LYS A 516 0.76 -12.19 -17.25
N HIS A 517 1.49 -12.75 -18.21
CA HIS A 517 1.94 -14.14 -18.19
C HIS A 517 3.43 -14.21 -17.90
N PHE A 518 3.81 -15.10 -16.99
CA PHE A 518 5.18 -15.23 -16.48
C PHE A 518 5.74 -16.62 -16.80
N GLU A 519 6.94 -16.63 -17.37
CA GLU A 519 7.70 -17.84 -17.68
C GLU A 519 9.12 -17.69 -17.15
N LEU A 520 9.71 -18.76 -16.65
CA LEU A 520 11.07 -18.75 -16.11
C LEU A 520 11.90 -19.87 -16.72
N ASP A 521 13.17 -19.59 -16.97
CA ASP A 521 14.14 -20.62 -17.32
C ASP A 521 14.55 -21.38 -16.05
N VAL A 522 14.15 -22.65 -15.96
CA VAL A 522 14.41 -23.51 -14.79
C VAL A 522 15.27 -24.69 -15.19
N ILE A 523 15.96 -25.27 -14.22
CA ILE A 523 16.69 -26.53 -14.35
C ILE A 523 15.82 -27.65 -13.79
N ASP A 524 15.47 -28.60 -14.64
CA ASP A 524 14.72 -29.79 -14.26
C ASP A 524 15.36 -31.02 -14.89
N ASP A 525 15.57 -32.08 -14.10
CA ASP A 525 16.36 -33.25 -14.48
C ASP A 525 17.73 -32.92 -15.12
N GLY A 526 18.37 -31.84 -14.65
CA GLY A 526 19.66 -31.36 -15.15
C GLY A 526 19.62 -30.64 -16.50
N LEU A 527 18.43 -30.41 -17.07
CA LEU A 527 18.24 -29.71 -18.34
C LEU A 527 17.56 -28.35 -18.13
N ALA A 528 18.02 -27.34 -18.85
CA ALA A 528 17.37 -26.04 -18.89
C ALA A 528 16.09 -26.12 -19.72
N LYS A 529 14.96 -25.69 -19.15
CA LYS A 529 13.67 -25.59 -19.84
C LYS A 529 12.91 -24.32 -19.45
N ARG A 530 12.15 -23.77 -20.40
CA ARG A 530 11.22 -22.66 -20.14
C ARG A 530 9.95 -23.22 -19.48
N LYS A 531 9.70 -22.87 -18.21
CA LYS A 531 8.48 -23.24 -17.46
C LYS A 531 7.54 -22.04 -17.39
N ARG A 532 6.28 -22.25 -17.75
CA ARG A 532 5.16 -21.35 -17.45
C ARG A 532 4.83 -21.46 -15.98
N LEU A 533 4.85 -20.32 -15.29
CA LEU A 533 4.59 -20.26 -13.87
C LEU A 533 3.16 -19.81 -13.62
N GLU A 534 2.79 -18.63 -14.13
CA GLU A 534 1.52 -18.02 -13.82
C GLU A 534 0.97 -17.11 -14.92
N THR A 535 -0.35 -16.92 -14.89
CA THR A 535 -1.06 -15.87 -15.60
C THR A 535 -1.83 -15.04 -14.59
N ARG A 536 -1.45 -13.78 -14.42
CA ARG A 536 -2.13 -12.82 -13.53
C ARG A 536 -3.13 -11.99 -14.32
N ILE A 537 -4.29 -11.77 -13.73
CA ILE A 537 -5.38 -10.95 -14.28
C ILE A 537 -5.65 -9.83 -13.29
N LEU A 538 -5.52 -8.61 -13.77
CA LEU A 538 -6.00 -7.41 -13.10
C LEU A 538 -7.27 -6.95 -13.81
N TYR A 539 -8.37 -6.82 -13.08
CA TYR A 539 -9.66 -6.44 -13.65
C TYR A 539 -10.21 -5.17 -13.00
N ARG A 540 -10.72 -4.27 -13.84
CA ARG A 540 -11.40 -3.04 -13.42
C ARG A 540 -12.91 -3.27 -13.49
N THR A 541 -13.56 -3.47 -12.35
CA THR A 541 -15.04 -3.44 -12.29
C THR A 541 -15.53 -2.00 -12.51
N PRO A 542 -16.84 -1.72 -12.59
CA PRO A 542 -17.34 -0.36 -12.53
C PRO A 542 -16.93 0.38 -11.23
N TRP A 543 -16.71 -0.36 -10.14
CA TRP A 543 -16.60 0.20 -8.78
C TRP A 543 -15.19 0.17 -8.20
N TYR A 544 -14.44 -0.91 -8.41
CA TYR A 544 -13.10 -1.11 -7.84
C TYR A 544 -12.19 -1.95 -8.76
N TRP A 545 -10.96 -2.21 -8.30
CA TRP A 545 -9.98 -3.09 -8.93
C TRP A 545 -9.84 -4.37 -8.13
N TYR A 546 -9.61 -5.50 -8.80
CA TYR A 546 -9.13 -6.71 -8.13
C TYR A 546 -8.18 -7.50 -9.02
N GLY A 547 -7.26 -8.22 -8.37
CA GLY A 547 -6.24 -9.05 -9.01
C GLY A 547 -6.40 -10.51 -8.64
N THR A 548 -6.07 -11.38 -9.58
CA THR A 548 -6.11 -12.84 -9.41
C THR A 548 -4.94 -13.48 -10.15
N THR A 549 -4.50 -14.62 -9.67
CA THR A 549 -3.37 -15.37 -10.22
C THR A 549 -3.83 -16.77 -10.58
N TYR A 550 -3.43 -17.26 -11.75
CA TYR A 550 -3.64 -18.63 -12.18
C TYR A 550 -2.28 -19.31 -12.31
N ARG A 551 -2.05 -20.38 -11.55
CA ARG A 551 -0.80 -21.16 -11.56
C ARG A 551 -0.88 -22.24 -12.62
N TRP A 552 0.12 -22.29 -13.50
CA TRP A 552 0.19 -23.32 -14.56
C TRP A 552 0.49 -24.69 -13.96
N ASN A 553 -0.16 -25.72 -14.50
CA ASN A 553 0.09 -27.09 -14.10
C ASN A 553 1.45 -27.61 -14.61
N ASP A 554 1.96 -28.67 -14.00
CA ASP A 554 3.26 -29.27 -14.39
C ASP A 554 3.27 -29.80 -15.83
N ALA A 555 2.10 -30.18 -16.35
CA ALA A 555 1.94 -30.60 -17.74
C ALA A 555 2.01 -29.43 -18.75
N GLN A 556 2.00 -28.18 -18.29
CA GLN A 556 2.07 -26.96 -19.09
C GLN A 556 0.90 -26.80 -20.08
N THR A 557 -0.25 -27.38 -19.75
CA THR A 557 -1.44 -27.41 -20.63
C THR A 557 -2.51 -26.39 -20.25
N ASP A 558 -2.59 -26.03 -18.97
CA ASP A 558 -3.59 -25.11 -18.43
C ASP A 558 -3.12 -24.54 -17.08
N ALA A 559 -3.88 -23.62 -16.50
CA ALA A 559 -3.61 -23.02 -15.20
C ALA A 559 -4.86 -22.95 -14.32
N THR A 560 -4.68 -23.09 -13.01
CA THR A 560 -5.75 -23.07 -12.00
C THR A 560 -5.65 -21.85 -11.10
N LEU A 561 -6.80 -21.33 -10.68
CA LEU A 561 -6.89 -20.19 -9.79
C LEU A 561 -6.12 -20.46 -8.49
N VAL A 562 -5.16 -19.60 -8.18
CA VAL A 562 -4.41 -19.64 -6.91
C VAL A 562 -5.36 -19.26 -5.76
N PRO A 563 -5.31 -19.96 -4.61
CA PRO A 563 -6.08 -19.65 -3.41
C PRO A 563 -5.99 -18.19 -2.97
N PRO A 564 -6.96 -17.68 -2.18
CA PRO A 564 -6.97 -16.29 -1.74
C PRO A 564 -5.68 -15.85 -1.03
N ASP A 565 -5.08 -16.76 -0.26
CA ASP A 565 -3.85 -16.55 0.53
C ASP A 565 -2.55 -16.59 -0.28
N GLY A 566 -2.63 -16.88 -1.59
CA GLY A 566 -1.44 -17.10 -2.41
C GLY A 566 -0.87 -18.51 -2.24
N GLU A 567 0.20 -18.79 -2.97
CA GLU A 567 0.94 -20.05 -2.92
C GLU A 567 2.43 -19.77 -3.17
N SER A 568 3.29 -20.76 -2.91
CA SER A 568 4.68 -20.72 -3.38
C SER A 568 5.12 -22.08 -3.89
N GLU A 569 6.14 -22.08 -4.74
CA GLU A 569 6.86 -23.29 -5.13
C GLU A 569 8.37 -23.05 -5.14
N GLU A 570 9.15 -24.08 -4.79
CA GLU A 570 10.60 -24.02 -4.93
C GLU A 570 11.01 -24.47 -6.35
N LEU A 571 11.78 -23.62 -7.01
CA LEU A 571 12.34 -23.83 -8.32
C LEU A 571 13.86 -23.97 -8.23
N THR A 572 14.43 -24.72 -9.16
CA THR A 572 15.89 -24.76 -9.34
C THR A 572 16.22 -23.93 -10.57
N ILE A 573 17.09 -22.93 -10.42
CA ILE A 573 17.52 -22.04 -11.49
C ILE A 573 19.04 -22.13 -11.67
N ARG A 574 19.54 -21.66 -12.81
CA ARG A 574 20.97 -21.45 -12.99
C ARG A 574 21.38 -20.17 -12.27
N ASP A 575 22.53 -20.22 -11.60
CA ASP A 575 23.15 -19.10 -10.92
C ASP A 575 24.65 -19.10 -11.24
N GLY A 576 25.09 -18.21 -12.12
CA GLY A 576 26.41 -18.27 -12.75
C GLY A 576 26.69 -19.65 -13.38
N ASP A 577 27.80 -20.26 -12.96
CA ASP A 577 28.18 -21.63 -13.35
C ASP A 577 27.50 -22.73 -12.52
N GLY A 578 26.74 -22.35 -11.49
CA GLY A 578 26.09 -23.24 -10.52
C GLY A 578 24.56 -23.30 -10.61
N LEU A 579 23.96 -23.89 -9.58
CA LEU A 579 22.51 -24.00 -9.39
C LEU A 579 22.09 -23.34 -8.08
N ALA A 580 20.96 -22.64 -8.09
CA ALA A 580 20.37 -22.04 -6.91
C ALA A 580 18.91 -22.46 -6.74
N LYS A 581 18.42 -22.41 -5.49
CA LYS A 581 17.01 -22.57 -5.16
C LYS A 581 16.34 -21.20 -5.14
N LEU A 582 15.26 -21.07 -5.89
CA LEU A 582 14.41 -19.89 -5.91
C LEU A 582 13.02 -20.27 -5.39
N VAL A 583 12.57 -19.60 -4.34
CA VAL A 583 11.16 -19.69 -3.92
C VAL A 583 10.36 -18.70 -4.77
N TRP A 584 9.53 -19.23 -5.67
CA TRP A 584 8.60 -18.43 -6.45
C TRP A 584 7.28 -18.28 -5.72
N SER A 585 6.88 -17.04 -5.43
CA SER A 585 5.62 -16.73 -4.76
C SER A 585 4.54 -16.30 -5.76
N TYR A 586 3.40 -16.99 -5.72
CA TYR A 586 2.17 -16.60 -6.40
C TYR A 586 1.38 -15.67 -5.49
N PRO A 587 1.13 -14.41 -5.88
CA PRO A 587 0.58 -13.43 -4.96
C PRO A 587 -0.85 -13.76 -4.57
N SER A 588 -1.13 -13.59 -3.29
CA SER A 588 -2.45 -13.54 -2.69
C SER A 588 -3.32 -12.42 -3.28
N ARG A 589 -4.63 -12.48 -3.01
CA ARG A 589 -5.56 -11.40 -3.41
C ARG A 589 -5.17 -10.06 -2.77
N ARG A 590 -4.68 -10.11 -1.54
CA ARG A 590 -4.21 -8.94 -0.78
C ARG A 590 -2.93 -8.35 -1.38
N GLU A 591 -1.92 -9.17 -1.67
CA GLU A 591 -0.66 -8.68 -2.25
C GLU A 591 -0.86 -8.02 -3.60
N CYS A 592 -1.79 -8.53 -4.44
CA CYS A 592 -2.20 -7.84 -5.66
C CYS A 592 -2.67 -6.41 -5.36
N LEU A 593 -3.54 -6.21 -4.38
CA LEU A 593 -4.10 -4.90 -4.05
C LEU A 593 -3.13 -3.96 -3.32
N SER A 594 -2.07 -4.48 -2.69
CA SER A 594 -1.03 -3.64 -2.09
C SER A 594 -0.44 -2.64 -3.10
N CYS A 595 -0.27 -3.06 -4.35
CA CYS A 595 0.21 -2.22 -5.45
C CYS A 595 -0.92 -1.76 -6.39
N HIS A 596 -1.96 -2.57 -6.60
CA HIS A 596 -3.05 -2.31 -7.55
C HIS A 596 -4.28 -1.63 -6.91
N ASN A 597 -4.05 -0.50 -6.25
CA ASN A 597 -5.09 0.25 -5.52
C ASN A 597 -5.54 1.52 -6.25
N TYR A 598 -6.51 2.22 -5.67
CA TYR A 598 -7.06 3.46 -6.24
C TYR A 598 -6.03 4.61 -6.34
N LYS A 599 -5.01 4.65 -5.45
CA LYS A 599 -3.97 5.70 -5.44
C LYS A 599 -3.00 5.52 -6.61
N SER A 600 -2.64 4.28 -6.94
CA SER A 600 -1.80 3.94 -8.10
C SER A 600 -2.58 3.92 -9.42
N ARG A 601 -3.92 4.01 -9.39
CA ARG A 601 -4.84 3.88 -10.54
C ARG A 601 -4.77 2.53 -11.25
N GLY A 602 -4.37 1.48 -10.53
CA GLY A 602 -4.59 0.09 -10.91
C GLY A 602 -3.66 -0.47 -11.98
N ALA A 603 -3.52 0.10 -13.18
CA ALA A 603 -2.80 -0.57 -14.29
C ALA A 603 -1.28 -0.28 -14.31
N LEU A 604 -0.53 -0.88 -13.39
CA LEU A 604 0.92 -0.65 -13.28
C LEU A 604 1.68 -1.11 -14.53
N GLY A 605 2.50 -0.21 -15.08
CA GLY A 605 3.24 -0.41 -16.32
C GLY A 605 2.43 -0.14 -17.60
N PHE A 606 1.18 0.33 -17.50
CA PHE A 606 0.34 0.69 -18.65
C PHE A 606 0.04 2.20 -18.64
N TYR A 607 1.01 2.99 -19.06
CA TYR A 607 0.93 4.44 -19.13
C TYR A 607 1.91 4.98 -20.18
N THR A 608 1.83 6.28 -20.46
CA THR A 608 2.53 6.93 -21.57
C THR A 608 4.00 6.57 -21.68
N ALA A 609 4.81 6.78 -20.64
CA ALA A 609 6.26 6.56 -20.73
C ALA A 609 6.66 5.10 -21.00
N GLN A 610 5.88 4.14 -20.49
CA GLN A 610 6.12 2.71 -20.75
C GLN A 610 5.69 2.26 -22.14
N LEU A 611 4.58 2.84 -22.64
CA LEU A 611 3.98 2.46 -23.92
C LEU A 611 4.55 3.26 -25.10
N ASN A 612 5.31 4.33 -24.87
CA ASN A 612 5.91 5.13 -25.93
C ASN A 612 7.14 4.44 -26.56
N ARG A 613 6.88 3.30 -27.21
CA ARG A 613 7.85 2.47 -27.93
C ARG A 613 7.15 1.74 -29.08
N PRO A 614 7.89 1.31 -30.11
CA PRO A 614 7.34 0.46 -31.16
C PRO A 614 7.11 -0.98 -30.69
N ILE A 615 6.08 -1.63 -31.24
CA ILE A 615 5.82 -3.07 -31.16
C ILE A 615 5.32 -3.57 -32.53
N ASP A 616 5.50 -4.86 -32.82
CA ASP A 616 4.94 -5.52 -34.00
C ASP A 616 3.52 -6.07 -33.72
N TYR A 617 2.54 -5.60 -34.49
CA TYR A 617 1.15 -6.10 -34.42
C TYR A 617 0.81 -7.14 -35.51
N GLY A 618 1.80 -7.58 -36.30
CA GLY A 618 1.69 -8.64 -37.30
C GLY A 618 2.08 -8.22 -38.72
N ASP A 619 1.97 -6.92 -39.02
CA ASP A 619 2.26 -6.34 -40.35
C ASP A 619 3.39 -5.29 -40.28
N GLY A 620 4.26 -5.36 -39.27
CA GLY A 620 5.38 -4.44 -39.04
C GLY A 620 5.30 -3.70 -37.70
N THR A 621 6.30 -2.87 -37.42
CA THR A 621 6.40 -2.15 -36.14
C THR A 621 5.71 -0.79 -36.17
N GLU A 622 4.95 -0.47 -35.13
CA GLU A 622 4.34 0.85 -34.91
C GLU A 622 4.43 1.27 -33.44
N ASN A 623 4.55 2.57 -33.16
CA ASN A 623 4.47 3.09 -31.80
C ASN A 623 3.11 2.76 -31.16
N GLN A 624 3.12 2.18 -29.96
CA GLN A 624 1.88 1.73 -29.33
C GLN A 624 0.89 2.87 -29.04
N LEU A 625 1.36 4.08 -28.72
CA LEU A 625 0.46 5.21 -28.44
C LEU A 625 -0.32 5.63 -29.69
N GLU A 626 0.36 5.70 -30.83
CA GLU A 626 -0.25 5.99 -32.13
C GLU A 626 -1.20 4.87 -32.54
N ALA A 627 -0.76 3.60 -32.43
CA ALA A 627 -1.57 2.43 -32.73
C ALA A 627 -2.88 2.42 -31.92
N LEU A 628 -2.79 2.61 -30.60
CA LEU A 628 -3.94 2.62 -29.70
C LEU A 628 -4.87 3.81 -29.96
N SER A 629 -4.31 4.97 -30.27
CA SER A 629 -5.05 6.18 -30.62
C SER A 629 -5.85 5.97 -31.91
N ARG A 630 -5.18 5.54 -33.00
CA ARG A 630 -5.77 5.27 -34.30
C ARG A 630 -6.84 4.19 -34.25
N ALA A 631 -6.57 3.10 -33.53
CA ALA A 631 -7.53 2.01 -33.31
C ALA A 631 -8.74 2.46 -32.46
N GLY A 632 -8.68 3.66 -31.86
CA GLY A 632 -9.77 4.28 -31.12
C GLY A 632 -9.87 3.81 -29.66
N TYR A 633 -8.85 3.15 -29.10
CA TYR A 633 -8.80 2.78 -27.68
C TYR A 633 -8.65 4.00 -26.79
N LEU A 634 -7.92 5.03 -27.24
CA LEU A 634 -7.70 6.26 -26.49
C LEU A 634 -8.76 7.32 -26.83
N ASP A 635 -9.06 8.20 -25.87
CA ASP A 635 -9.88 9.39 -26.07
C ASP A 635 -9.11 10.59 -26.67
N ARG A 636 -7.83 10.40 -26.97
CA ARG A 636 -6.92 11.38 -27.53
C ARG A 636 -6.36 10.90 -28.87
N GLU A 637 -6.41 11.77 -29.88
CA GLU A 637 -5.66 11.60 -31.13
C GLU A 637 -4.16 11.86 -30.87
N ILE A 638 -3.30 10.92 -31.30
CA ILE A 638 -1.84 10.97 -31.16
C ILE A 638 -1.22 10.68 -32.53
N THR A 639 -0.55 11.68 -33.08
CA THR A 639 0.13 11.62 -34.39
C THR A 639 1.64 11.86 -34.28
N ASP A 640 2.11 12.42 -33.16
CA ASP A 640 3.54 12.67 -32.91
C ASP A 640 3.93 12.15 -31.51
N PRO A 641 4.09 10.83 -31.35
CA PRO A 641 4.42 10.23 -30.05
C PRO A 641 5.78 10.68 -29.50
N HIS A 642 6.66 11.23 -30.34
CA HIS A 642 7.95 11.80 -29.91
C HIS A 642 7.81 13.03 -29.03
N THR A 643 6.62 13.64 -28.94
CA THR A 643 6.35 14.76 -28.01
C THR A 643 6.03 14.30 -26.58
N TYR A 644 5.81 13.00 -26.36
CA TYR A 644 5.50 12.45 -25.04
C TYR A 644 6.72 11.78 -24.38
N PRO A 645 6.72 11.64 -23.03
CA PRO A 645 7.75 10.89 -22.32
C PRO A 645 7.86 9.44 -22.79
N ALA A 646 9.06 8.86 -22.63
CA ALA A 646 9.35 7.45 -22.87
C ALA A 646 10.43 7.02 -21.87
N LEU A 647 10.33 5.83 -21.28
CA LEU A 647 11.41 5.27 -20.44
C LEU A 647 12.48 4.59 -21.30
N ALA A 648 13.67 4.43 -20.72
CA ALA A 648 14.77 3.70 -21.33
C ALA A 648 14.96 2.30 -20.71
N PRO A 649 15.13 1.24 -21.53
CA PRO A 649 15.66 -0.04 -21.10
C PRO A 649 17.07 0.11 -20.47
N LEU A 650 17.43 -0.83 -19.59
CA LEU A 650 18.75 -0.85 -18.93
C LEU A 650 19.93 -0.94 -19.93
N ASP A 651 19.70 -1.62 -21.06
CA ASP A 651 20.69 -1.92 -22.10
C ASP A 651 20.68 -0.93 -23.27
N ASP A 652 19.83 0.12 -23.24
CA ASP A 652 19.80 1.14 -24.28
C ASP A 652 20.93 2.17 -24.12
N GLU A 653 22.14 1.79 -24.52
CA GLU A 653 23.34 2.65 -24.47
C GLU A 653 23.26 3.92 -25.34
N THR A 654 22.21 4.09 -26.15
CA THR A 654 21.95 5.37 -26.83
C THR A 654 21.47 6.45 -25.85
N LYS A 655 20.98 6.04 -24.68
CA LYS A 655 20.51 6.90 -23.59
C LYS A 655 21.57 7.08 -22.52
N SER A 656 21.49 8.22 -21.83
CA SER A 656 22.40 8.53 -20.74
C SER A 656 22.33 7.49 -19.63
N LEU A 657 23.47 7.31 -18.95
CA LEU A 657 23.58 6.47 -17.77
C LEU A 657 22.53 6.84 -16.70
N GLU A 658 22.38 8.13 -16.41
CA GLU A 658 21.39 8.63 -15.45
C GLU A 658 19.96 8.33 -15.91
N PHE A 659 19.63 8.55 -17.18
CA PHE A 659 18.27 8.34 -17.66
C PHE A 659 17.85 6.86 -17.61
N ARG A 660 18.77 5.94 -17.91
CA ARG A 660 18.54 4.50 -17.73
C ARG A 660 18.33 4.14 -16.27
N ALA A 661 19.15 4.69 -15.38
CA ALA A 661 19.06 4.44 -13.94
C ALA A 661 17.72 4.94 -13.35
N VAL A 662 17.30 6.17 -13.68
CA VAL A 662 16.01 6.70 -13.20
C VAL A 662 14.82 6.03 -13.87
N SER A 663 14.94 5.57 -15.12
CA SER A 663 13.90 4.78 -15.79
C SER A 663 13.66 3.45 -15.06
N TYR A 664 14.73 2.80 -14.60
CA TYR A 664 14.62 1.60 -13.77
C TYR A 664 13.96 1.90 -12.43
N ILE A 665 14.36 2.98 -11.76
CA ILE A 665 13.76 3.43 -10.50
C ILE A 665 12.28 3.74 -10.68
N GLU A 666 11.87 4.40 -11.76
CA GLU A 666 10.45 4.65 -12.02
C GLU A 666 9.67 3.34 -12.15
N ALA A 667 10.15 2.43 -13.01
CA ALA A 667 9.46 1.17 -13.28
C ALA A 667 9.33 0.26 -12.05
N ASN A 668 10.30 0.29 -11.15
CA ASN A 668 10.41 -0.64 -10.03
C ASN A 668 10.04 -0.04 -8.67
N CYS A 669 10.19 1.28 -8.49
CA CYS A 669 10.05 1.94 -7.19
C CYS A 669 8.89 2.95 -7.14
N ALA A 670 8.53 3.62 -8.25
CA ALA A 670 7.54 4.71 -8.22
C ALA A 670 6.11 4.30 -7.87
N ASN A 671 5.80 3.00 -7.92
CA ASN A 671 4.52 2.49 -7.42
C ASN A 671 4.36 2.71 -5.91
N CYS A 672 5.47 2.70 -5.17
CA CYS A 672 5.52 2.89 -3.72
C CYS A 672 6.11 4.26 -3.34
N HIS A 673 7.10 4.75 -4.10
CA HIS A 673 7.88 5.96 -3.80
C HIS A 673 7.38 7.18 -4.60
N ARG A 674 6.24 7.74 -4.20
CA ARG A 674 5.67 8.96 -4.81
C ARG A 674 4.85 9.78 -3.80
N PRO A 675 4.70 11.09 -4.01
CA PRO A 675 3.93 11.96 -3.13
C PRO A 675 2.50 11.47 -2.90
N HIS A 676 1.98 11.72 -1.69
CA HIS A 676 0.62 11.39 -1.26
C HIS A 676 0.29 9.89 -1.12
N LEU A 677 1.29 9.02 -1.20
CA LEU A 677 1.16 7.59 -0.95
C LEU A 677 1.57 7.27 0.50
N THR A 678 0.75 7.71 1.45
CA THR A 678 0.92 7.37 2.88
C THR A 678 0.75 5.87 3.12
N GLY A 679 1.64 5.29 3.94
CA GLY A 679 1.55 3.91 4.45
C GLY A 679 2.32 2.82 3.70
N ILE A 680 2.62 2.94 2.40
CA ILE A 680 3.28 1.80 1.68
C ILE A 680 4.80 1.91 1.67
N ALA A 681 5.32 3.11 1.47
CA ALA A 681 6.69 3.49 1.75
C ALA A 681 6.63 4.85 2.45
N GLN A 682 7.44 5.08 3.47
CA GLN A 682 7.54 6.38 4.12
C GLN A 682 8.29 7.33 3.18
N THR A 683 7.63 7.79 2.11
CA THR A 683 8.30 8.39 0.95
C THR A 683 8.85 9.77 1.29
N LEU A 684 10.16 9.86 1.50
CA LEU A 684 10.90 11.12 1.56
C LEU A 684 11.54 11.51 0.21
N PHE A 685 11.25 10.76 -0.86
CA PHE A 685 11.62 11.07 -2.23
C PHE A 685 10.53 10.65 -3.23
N ASP A 686 10.53 11.26 -4.41
CA ASP A 686 9.65 10.96 -5.54
C ASP A 686 10.43 10.22 -6.64
N ALA A 687 10.04 8.98 -6.93
CA ALA A 687 10.71 8.12 -7.89
C ALA A 687 10.20 8.26 -9.34
N ARG A 688 9.26 9.17 -9.60
CA ARG A 688 8.70 9.41 -10.93
C ARG A 688 9.58 10.38 -11.71
N THR A 689 9.87 10.09 -12.98
CA THR A 689 10.55 10.98 -13.93
C THR A 689 9.69 12.20 -14.31
N GLU A 690 8.44 12.29 -13.84
CA GLU A 690 7.66 13.54 -13.88
C GLU A 690 8.27 14.62 -12.98
N THR A 691 8.96 14.20 -11.91
CA THR A 691 9.64 15.09 -10.97
C THR A 691 11.12 15.10 -11.32
N PRO A 692 11.69 16.25 -11.74
CA PRO A 692 13.10 16.31 -12.11
C PRO A 692 13.99 15.77 -11.00
N ILE A 693 15.06 15.05 -11.37
CA ILE A 693 15.95 14.39 -10.41
C ILE A 693 16.47 15.34 -9.32
N SER A 694 16.73 16.61 -9.64
CA SER A 694 17.20 17.62 -8.68
C SER A 694 16.14 18.01 -7.64
N PHE A 695 14.86 17.76 -7.90
CA PHE A 695 13.73 18.05 -6.99
C PHE A 695 13.06 16.78 -6.44
N SER A 696 13.53 15.60 -6.85
CA SER A 696 13.02 14.32 -6.39
C SER A 696 13.33 14.01 -4.92
N HIS A 697 14.34 14.67 -4.35
CA HIS A 697 15.00 14.31 -3.08
C HIS A 697 15.67 12.91 -3.09
N LEU A 698 15.82 12.27 -4.25
CA LEU A 698 16.49 10.98 -4.36
C LEU A 698 18.00 11.12 -4.11
N ILE A 699 18.64 12.12 -4.71
CA ILE A 699 20.05 12.43 -4.49
C ILE A 699 20.19 13.28 -3.23
N GLY A 700 21.01 12.83 -2.27
CA GLY A 700 21.29 13.57 -1.04
C GLY A 700 20.13 13.61 -0.02
N GLY A 701 18.98 13.00 -0.32
CA GLY A 701 17.86 12.87 0.61
C GLY A 701 18.17 11.91 1.76
N LYS A 702 17.64 12.22 2.95
CA LYS A 702 17.84 11.41 4.16
C LYS A 702 16.80 10.27 4.20
N PRO A 703 17.23 9.01 4.37
CA PRO A 703 16.31 7.90 4.59
C PRO A 703 15.79 7.89 6.03
N HIS A 704 14.62 7.30 6.25
CA HIS A 704 14.11 7.02 7.60
C HIS A 704 14.93 5.94 8.31
N ASN A 705 15.32 4.89 7.58
CA ASN A 705 16.24 3.85 8.05
C ASN A 705 17.56 4.02 7.29
N ASP A 706 18.58 4.48 8.01
CA ASP A 706 19.96 4.69 7.54
C ASP A 706 20.88 3.53 7.93
N PHE A 707 20.32 2.39 8.38
CA PHE A 707 21.02 1.22 8.89
C PHE A 707 22.11 1.56 9.93
N GLY A 708 21.85 2.58 10.77
CA GLY A 708 22.73 2.99 11.86
C GLY A 708 23.87 3.93 11.45
N ASP A 709 23.91 4.44 10.21
CA ASP A 709 24.93 5.40 9.75
C ASP A 709 24.30 6.68 9.17
N GLY A 710 24.30 7.75 9.97
CA GLY A 710 23.72 9.05 9.61
C GLY A 710 24.37 9.76 8.40
N ARG A 711 25.47 9.23 7.85
CA ARG A 711 26.04 9.68 6.58
C ARG A 711 25.24 9.17 5.38
N ARG A 712 24.50 8.07 5.52
CA ARG A 712 23.77 7.46 4.40
C ARG A 712 22.70 8.39 3.85
N ARG A 713 22.49 8.27 2.54
CA ARG A 713 21.46 8.98 1.78
C ARG A 713 20.69 7.98 0.93
N PHE A 714 19.53 8.35 0.38
CA PHE A 714 18.86 7.48 -0.59
C PHE A 714 19.78 7.13 -1.75
N ILE A 715 20.34 8.16 -2.38
CA ILE A 715 21.54 8.09 -3.22
C ILE A 715 22.57 9.07 -2.63
N HIS A 716 23.71 8.54 -2.20
CA HIS A 716 24.86 9.33 -1.78
C HIS A 716 25.73 9.63 -3.01
N PRO A 717 25.97 10.91 -3.36
CA PRO A 717 26.83 11.26 -4.50
C PRO A 717 28.19 10.57 -4.40
N GLY A 718 28.58 9.81 -5.42
CA GLY A 718 29.89 9.18 -5.53
C GLY A 718 30.08 7.87 -4.77
N GLU A 719 29.21 7.51 -3.81
CA GLU A 719 29.46 6.44 -2.84
C GLU A 719 28.30 5.42 -2.79
N PRO A 720 28.38 4.30 -3.56
CA PRO A 720 27.36 3.26 -3.54
C PRO A 720 27.08 2.67 -2.16
N ASP A 721 28.12 2.43 -1.35
CA ASP A 721 27.99 1.83 -0.02
C ASP A 721 27.18 2.71 0.95
N LEU A 722 27.21 4.04 0.76
CA LEU A 722 26.42 4.99 1.54
C LEU A 722 25.02 5.26 0.95
N SER A 723 24.67 4.59 -0.15
CA SER A 723 23.40 4.77 -0.86
C SER A 723 22.39 3.68 -0.48
N VAL A 724 21.32 4.06 0.24
CA VAL A 724 20.31 3.11 0.74
C VAL A 724 19.56 2.40 -0.39
N VAL A 725 19.23 3.08 -1.48
CA VAL A 725 18.53 2.46 -2.62
C VAL A 725 19.38 1.36 -3.23
N TYR A 726 20.67 1.62 -3.45
CA TYR A 726 21.63 0.63 -3.96
C TYR A 726 21.72 -0.60 -3.05
N ASN A 727 21.94 -0.39 -1.75
CA ASN A 727 22.06 -1.49 -0.78
C ASN A 727 20.80 -2.38 -0.75
N ARG A 728 19.60 -1.78 -0.84
CA ARG A 728 18.33 -2.52 -0.86
C ARG A 728 18.07 -3.26 -2.17
N MET A 729 18.62 -2.79 -3.29
CA MET A 729 18.59 -3.51 -4.57
C MET A 729 19.57 -4.68 -4.60
N ALA A 730 20.76 -4.49 -4.02
CA ALA A 730 21.84 -5.47 -4.05
C ALA A 730 21.72 -6.57 -2.99
N THR A 731 20.94 -6.34 -1.92
CA THR A 731 20.88 -7.26 -0.77
C THR A 731 19.50 -7.91 -0.66
N PRO A 732 19.41 -9.26 -0.78
CA PRO A 732 18.20 -10.01 -0.47
C PRO A 732 17.75 -9.87 0.99
N GLY A 733 16.57 -10.37 1.32
CA GLY A 733 16.06 -10.42 2.70
C GLY A 733 14.99 -9.38 3.01
N LEU A 734 14.89 -9.00 4.29
CA LEU A 734 13.76 -8.22 4.83
C LEU A 734 13.65 -6.80 4.26
N HIS A 735 14.80 -6.16 3.96
CA HIS A 735 14.85 -4.77 3.50
C HIS A 735 15.00 -4.63 1.99
N ARG A 736 14.90 -5.73 1.24
CA ARG A 736 15.10 -5.73 -0.21
C ARG A 736 14.06 -4.88 -0.94
N MET A 737 14.44 -4.35 -2.09
CA MET A 737 13.56 -3.58 -2.97
C MET A 737 13.68 -4.09 -4.40
N PRO A 738 12.57 -4.44 -5.09
CA PRO A 738 11.18 -4.39 -4.60
C PRO A 738 10.84 -5.47 -3.56
N PRO A 739 9.94 -5.20 -2.58
CA PRO A 739 9.63 -6.15 -1.51
C PRO A 739 8.69 -7.28 -1.95
N LEU A 740 8.03 -7.12 -3.09
CA LEU A 740 7.11 -8.09 -3.68
C LEU A 740 7.63 -8.58 -5.02
N ALA A 741 7.35 -9.84 -5.35
CA ALA A 741 7.71 -10.49 -6.61
C ALA A 741 9.22 -10.56 -6.92
N SER A 742 10.10 -10.20 -5.98
CA SER A 742 11.53 -10.39 -6.08
C SER A 742 12.09 -11.08 -4.84
N SER A 743 13.10 -11.90 -5.03
CA SER A 743 13.91 -12.59 -4.01
C SER A 743 15.40 -12.54 -4.36
N LEU A 744 15.74 -12.25 -5.62
CA LEU A 744 17.10 -12.14 -6.13
C LEU A 744 17.43 -10.69 -6.53
N PRO A 745 18.69 -10.26 -6.43
CA PRO A 745 19.13 -9.00 -7.03
C PRO A 745 18.97 -9.02 -8.56
N ASP A 746 18.70 -7.86 -9.15
CA ASP A 746 18.85 -7.62 -10.59
C ASP A 746 20.28 -7.12 -10.83
N ASP A 747 21.22 -8.05 -11.09
CA ASP A 747 22.65 -7.71 -11.17
C ASP A 747 22.94 -6.62 -12.21
N ALA A 748 22.26 -6.64 -13.36
CA ALA A 748 22.43 -5.63 -14.39
C ALA A 748 21.96 -4.24 -13.91
N ALA A 749 20.85 -4.18 -13.19
CA ALA A 749 20.38 -2.92 -12.60
C ALA A 749 21.26 -2.46 -11.44
N VAL A 750 21.78 -3.39 -10.63
CA VAL A 750 22.71 -3.10 -9.52
C VAL A 750 24.00 -2.51 -10.07
N ASP A 751 24.57 -3.08 -11.14
CA ASP A 751 25.78 -2.57 -11.79
C ASP A 751 25.55 -1.18 -12.39
N LEU A 752 24.45 -0.99 -13.14
CA LEU A 752 24.08 0.32 -13.70
C LEU A 752 23.93 1.37 -12.59
N MET A 753 23.27 1.01 -11.50
CA MET A 753 23.05 1.89 -10.35
C MET A 753 24.38 2.25 -9.67
N ALA A 754 25.29 1.29 -9.48
CA ALA A 754 26.62 1.56 -8.95
C ALA A 754 27.43 2.50 -9.84
N GLU A 755 27.38 2.30 -11.17
CA GLU A 755 28.05 3.17 -12.14
C GLU A 755 27.47 4.59 -12.10
N TRP A 756 26.14 4.72 -12.13
CA TRP A 756 25.49 6.03 -12.05
C TRP A 756 25.85 6.74 -10.75
N ILE A 757 25.73 6.08 -9.59
CA ILE A 757 26.05 6.70 -8.28
C ILE A 757 27.47 7.25 -8.25
N ARG A 758 28.45 6.51 -8.76
CA ARG A 758 29.84 6.98 -8.86
C ARG A 758 29.98 8.21 -9.75
N SER A 759 29.15 8.33 -10.79
CA SER A 759 29.14 9.46 -11.71
C SER A 759 28.45 10.73 -11.19
N VAL A 760 27.61 10.64 -10.14
CA VAL A 760 26.79 11.77 -9.61
C VAL A 760 27.63 12.83 -8.90
N GLY A 761 28.84 12.51 -8.43
CA GLY A 761 29.72 13.45 -7.73
C GLY A 761 30.04 14.69 -8.56
N GLY A 762 29.39 15.82 -8.28
CA GLY A 762 29.56 17.09 -9.00
C GLY A 762 28.64 17.31 -10.22
N ASN A 763 27.80 16.33 -10.59
CA ASN A 763 26.96 16.34 -11.79
C ASN A 763 25.45 16.43 -11.51
N HIS A 764 25.04 17.03 -10.39
CA HIS A 764 23.64 17.28 -10.04
C HIS A 764 23.47 18.70 -9.52
N PHE A 765 22.27 19.26 -9.64
CA PHE A 765 22.01 20.60 -9.13
C PHE A 765 21.94 20.61 -7.60
N ALA A 766 22.77 21.46 -6.99
CA ALA A 766 22.77 21.73 -5.55
C ALA A 766 22.85 23.24 -5.34
N GLY A 767 21.70 23.90 -5.19
CA GLY A 767 21.67 25.36 -5.05
C GLY A 767 20.28 25.96 -4.96
N ASN A 768 20.22 27.30 -4.94
CA ASN A 768 18.95 28.02 -5.02
C ASN A 768 18.51 28.11 -6.49
N ALA A 769 17.50 27.32 -6.87
CA ALA A 769 17.01 27.22 -8.25
C ALA A 769 16.45 28.54 -8.81
N ALA A 770 16.03 29.46 -7.95
CA ALA A 770 15.45 30.76 -8.34
C ALA A 770 16.45 31.92 -8.28
N ALA A 771 17.67 31.69 -7.77
CA ALA A 771 18.71 32.69 -7.81
C ALA A 771 19.19 32.90 -9.25
N ASP A 772 19.63 34.11 -9.53
CA ASP A 772 20.33 34.54 -10.74
C ASP A 772 21.59 35.24 -10.21
N ALA A 773 22.67 34.46 -10.08
CA ALA A 773 23.85 34.88 -9.30
C ALA A 773 24.72 35.90 -10.05
N ASP A 774 24.69 35.91 -11.38
CA ASP A 774 25.44 36.82 -12.24
C ASP A 774 24.58 37.95 -12.84
N GLY A 775 23.25 37.88 -12.69
CA GLY A 775 22.29 38.90 -13.10
C GLY A 775 22.02 38.93 -14.59
N ASP A 776 22.26 37.83 -15.31
CA ASP A 776 22.15 37.76 -16.76
C ASP A 776 20.72 37.49 -17.26
N GLY A 777 19.81 37.15 -16.33
CA GLY A 777 18.40 36.84 -16.56
C GLY A 777 18.08 35.35 -16.61
N HIS A 778 19.06 34.46 -16.56
CA HIS A 778 18.88 33.03 -16.35
C HIS A 778 18.99 32.68 -14.87
N THR A 779 18.15 31.76 -14.41
CA THR A 779 18.33 31.24 -13.05
C THR A 779 19.48 30.24 -13.00
N ASN A 780 20.09 30.05 -11.84
CA ASN A 780 21.14 29.05 -11.62
C ASN A 780 20.71 27.64 -12.05
N TYR A 781 19.42 27.31 -11.93
CA TYR A 781 18.89 26.03 -12.41
C TYR A 781 18.77 25.98 -13.94
N THR A 782 18.40 27.10 -14.57
CA THR A 782 18.40 27.22 -16.04
C THR A 782 19.80 27.07 -16.60
N GLU A 783 20.78 27.73 -15.97
CA GLU A 783 22.21 27.61 -16.28
C GLU A 783 22.70 26.15 -16.16
N PHE A 784 22.36 25.46 -15.06
CA PHE A 784 22.65 24.03 -14.89
C PHE A 784 22.01 23.15 -15.99
N LEU A 785 20.77 23.43 -16.39
CA LEU A 785 20.11 22.69 -17.47
C LEU A 785 20.80 22.92 -18.82
N LEU A 786 21.31 24.14 -19.05
CA LEU A 786 22.02 24.57 -20.26
C LEU A 786 23.51 24.19 -20.27
N GLY A 787 24.07 23.83 -19.11
CA GLY A 787 25.48 23.49 -18.95
C GLY A 787 26.39 24.72 -19.00
N THR A 788 25.91 25.85 -18.49
CA THR A 788 26.59 27.15 -18.45
C THR A 788 26.93 27.56 -17.01
N ASP A 789 27.91 28.45 -16.83
CA ASP A 789 28.38 28.90 -15.50
C ASP A 789 27.51 30.01 -14.91
N ALA A 790 26.72 29.68 -13.88
CA ALA A 790 25.86 30.63 -13.16
C ALA A 790 26.60 31.78 -12.45
N GLY A 791 27.94 31.76 -12.41
CA GLY A 791 28.77 32.86 -11.91
C GLY A 791 29.32 33.80 -12.99
N ASP A 792 29.09 33.51 -14.27
CA ASP A 792 29.63 34.25 -15.42
C ASP A 792 28.53 34.65 -16.42
N ALA A 793 28.06 35.89 -16.32
CA ALA A 793 27.06 36.46 -17.23
C ALA A 793 27.47 36.48 -18.72
N GLY A 794 28.74 36.18 -19.03
CA GLY A 794 29.26 35.99 -20.37
C GLY A 794 29.04 34.59 -20.95
N ASP A 795 28.84 33.56 -20.12
CA ASP A 795 28.71 32.15 -20.51
C ASP A 795 27.26 31.74 -20.78
N LYS A 796 26.42 32.61 -21.34
CA LYS A 796 25.00 32.29 -21.54
C LYS A 796 24.67 31.67 -22.89
N THR A 797 23.74 30.71 -22.88
CA THR A 797 23.22 30.12 -24.12
C THR A 797 22.05 30.94 -24.67
N VAL A 798 22.24 31.56 -25.85
CA VAL A 798 21.17 32.26 -26.58
C VAL A 798 20.84 31.50 -27.86
N PRO A 799 19.56 31.17 -28.14
CA PRO A 799 19.16 30.57 -29.42
C PRO A 799 19.51 31.46 -30.60
N PHE A 800 20.08 30.87 -31.65
CA PHE A 800 20.30 31.53 -32.92
C PHE A 800 18.98 31.59 -33.71
N VAL A 801 18.56 32.79 -34.09
CA VAL A 801 17.37 33.00 -34.93
C VAL A 801 17.81 33.43 -36.33
N ARG A 802 17.36 32.72 -37.35
CA ARG A 802 17.60 33.05 -38.77
C ARG A 802 16.27 33.24 -39.48
N ILE A 803 16.17 34.25 -40.31
CA ILE A 803 14.98 34.57 -41.10
C ILE A 803 15.42 34.70 -42.56
N SER A 804 14.63 34.15 -43.47
CA SER A 804 14.78 34.31 -44.92
C SER A 804 13.46 34.81 -45.51
N GLU A 805 13.32 34.94 -46.83
CA GLU A 805 12.06 35.38 -47.44
C GLU A 805 10.90 34.38 -47.23
N THR A 806 11.19 33.09 -47.00
CA THR A 806 10.18 32.02 -46.99
C THR A 806 10.13 31.20 -45.71
N ARG A 807 11.13 31.30 -44.82
CA ARG A 807 11.21 30.52 -43.57
C ARG A 807 11.86 31.26 -42.42
N SER A 808 11.41 30.95 -41.20
CA SER A 808 12.10 31.23 -39.94
C SER A 808 12.77 29.95 -39.43
N GLU A 809 13.93 30.09 -38.80
CA GLU A 809 14.66 28.99 -38.16
C GLU A 809 15.13 29.46 -36.78
N ILE A 810 14.89 28.64 -35.75
CA ILE A 810 15.53 28.75 -34.45
C ILE A 810 16.48 27.55 -34.28
N GLU A 811 17.73 27.85 -33.91
CA GLU A 811 18.79 26.88 -33.67
C GLU A 811 19.33 27.06 -32.26
N PHE A 812 19.36 26.01 -31.46
CA PHE A 812 19.96 26.04 -30.13
C PHE A 812 20.64 24.72 -29.81
N VAL A 813 21.45 24.76 -28.78
CA VAL A 813 22.20 23.60 -28.29
C VAL A 813 21.38 22.93 -27.20
N LEU A 814 21.19 21.62 -27.33
CA LEU A 814 20.69 20.77 -26.26
C LEU A 814 21.90 20.04 -25.65
N PRO A 815 22.23 20.28 -24.36
CA PRO A 815 23.24 19.51 -23.66
C PRO A 815 22.93 18.01 -23.65
N ALA A 816 23.95 17.18 -23.37
CA ALA A 816 23.73 15.76 -23.14
C ALA A 816 22.80 15.54 -21.94
N ASN A 817 22.12 14.40 -21.91
CA ASN A 817 21.21 14.01 -20.82
C ASN A 817 20.09 15.05 -20.57
N ARG A 818 19.50 15.58 -21.65
CA ARG A 818 18.36 16.49 -21.60
C ARG A 818 17.24 16.07 -22.54
N ASP A 819 16.02 16.43 -22.17
CA ASP A 819 14.85 16.46 -23.06
C ASP A 819 14.51 17.91 -23.39
N VAL A 820 13.81 18.12 -24.50
CA VAL A 820 13.35 19.44 -24.91
C VAL A 820 11.95 19.40 -25.51
N THR A 821 11.11 20.36 -25.11
CA THR A 821 9.86 20.68 -25.80
C THR A 821 9.93 22.10 -26.31
N VAL A 822 9.77 22.27 -27.62
CA VAL A 822 9.68 23.60 -28.23
C VAL A 822 8.21 23.94 -28.40
N PHE A 823 7.79 25.08 -27.87
CA PHE A 823 6.45 25.62 -28.05
C PHE A 823 6.51 26.84 -28.97
N ALA A 824 5.46 27.05 -29.73
CA ALA A 824 5.26 28.23 -30.53
C ALA A 824 3.90 28.90 -30.27
N SER A 825 3.85 30.21 -30.46
CA SER A 825 2.66 31.05 -30.34
C SER A 825 2.75 32.21 -31.33
N ASP A 826 1.61 32.70 -31.80
CA ASP A 826 1.53 33.90 -32.61
C ASP A 826 1.44 35.18 -31.75
N SER A 827 1.45 35.05 -30.42
CA SER A 827 1.39 36.15 -29.44
C SER A 827 2.30 35.91 -28.23
N LEU A 828 3.07 36.95 -27.83
CA LEU A 828 3.98 36.93 -26.67
C LEU A 828 3.26 37.09 -25.30
N GLY A 829 1.93 36.94 -25.24
CA GLY A 829 1.10 37.19 -24.04
C GLY A 829 0.26 35.99 -23.60
N SER A 830 -1.04 36.22 -23.34
CA SER A 830 -2.03 35.20 -22.95
C SER A 830 -2.45 34.25 -24.09
N GLY A 831 -1.67 34.18 -25.16
CA GLY A 831 -1.90 33.27 -26.27
C GLY A 831 -1.72 31.81 -25.84
N THR A 832 -2.39 30.89 -26.53
CA THR A 832 -2.16 29.46 -26.29
C THR A 832 -0.83 29.06 -26.93
N TRP A 833 0.07 28.52 -26.13
CA TRP A 833 1.33 27.96 -26.60
C TRP A 833 1.11 26.52 -27.04
N HIS A 834 1.52 26.19 -28.25
CA HIS A 834 1.37 24.85 -28.81
C HIS A 834 2.76 24.21 -29.00
N PRO A 835 2.95 22.94 -28.64
CA PRO A 835 4.17 22.21 -29.00
C PRO A 835 4.37 22.26 -30.51
N VAL A 836 5.61 22.48 -30.94
CA VAL A 836 6.00 22.36 -32.34
C VAL A 836 6.22 20.89 -32.66
N GLU A 837 5.48 20.38 -33.64
CA GLU A 837 5.55 18.99 -34.07
C GLU A 837 6.77 18.74 -34.98
N GLY A 838 7.21 17.48 -35.04
CA GLY A 838 8.25 17.03 -35.97
C GLY A 838 9.67 17.49 -35.64
N VAL A 839 9.93 18.01 -34.43
CA VAL A 839 11.28 18.33 -33.95
C VAL A 839 12.05 17.03 -33.74
N GLN A 840 13.11 16.81 -34.53
CA GLN A 840 13.91 15.58 -34.50
C GLN A 840 15.12 15.73 -33.56
N PHE A 841 15.19 14.89 -32.53
CA PHE A 841 16.32 14.78 -31.60
C PHE A 841 16.23 13.50 -30.76
N ASP A 842 17.36 13.11 -30.19
CA ASP A 842 17.46 11.96 -29.29
C ASP A 842 17.29 12.43 -27.84
N ARG A 843 16.10 12.20 -27.27
CA ARG A 843 15.82 12.48 -25.85
C ARG A 843 16.85 11.79 -24.95
N TYR A 844 17.41 12.54 -24.00
CA TYR A 844 18.38 12.07 -23.00
C TYR A 844 19.60 11.36 -23.60
N SER A 845 20.08 11.82 -24.76
CA SER A 845 21.27 11.29 -25.42
C SER A 845 22.54 11.48 -24.57
N ASN A 846 23.51 10.57 -24.73
CA ASN A 846 24.87 10.76 -24.22
C ASN A 846 25.60 11.95 -24.85
N ASN A 847 25.11 12.45 -25.98
CA ASN A 847 25.77 13.50 -26.75
C ASN A 847 24.97 14.81 -26.72
N ARG A 848 25.71 15.92 -26.73
CA ARG A 848 25.16 17.24 -27.05
C ARG A 848 24.61 17.27 -28.47
N GLN A 849 23.46 17.90 -28.67
CA GLN A 849 22.77 17.98 -29.95
C GLN A 849 22.53 19.44 -30.36
N ILE A 850 22.40 19.67 -31.67
CA ILE A 850 21.96 20.96 -32.22
C ILE A 850 20.52 20.79 -32.69
N ILE A 851 19.61 21.48 -32.02
CA ILE A 851 18.18 21.45 -32.34
C ILE A 851 17.89 22.58 -33.33
N ARG A 852 17.18 22.24 -34.41
CA ARG A 852 16.74 23.21 -35.42
C ARG A 852 15.24 23.08 -35.64
N VAL A 853 14.51 24.16 -35.41
CA VAL A 853 13.09 24.23 -35.72
C VAL A 853 12.90 25.20 -36.87
N ARG A 854 12.22 24.75 -37.93
CA ARG A 854 12.00 25.50 -39.17
C ARG A 854 10.52 25.64 -39.43
N GLU A 855 10.04 26.86 -39.62
CA GLU A 855 8.65 27.14 -39.97
C GLU A 855 8.57 28.07 -41.18
N VAL A 856 7.51 27.91 -41.99
CA VAL A 856 7.21 28.80 -43.13
C VAL A 856 6.80 30.18 -42.61
N LEU A 857 7.33 31.25 -43.20
CA LEU A 857 6.96 32.62 -42.82
C LEU A 857 5.58 32.99 -43.35
N GLY A 858 4.60 33.13 -42.45
CA GLY A 858 3.26 33.64 -42.76
C GLY A 858 2.74 34.70 -41.78
N GLN A 859 3.24 34.73 -40.54
CA GLN A 859 2.85 35.66 -39.47
C GLN A 859 3.96 35.76 -38.41
N GLN A 860 3.84 36.73 -37.49
CA GLN A 860 4.78 36.86 -36.37
C GLN A 860 4.71 35.63 -35.47
N ARG A 861 5.88 35.09 -35.09
CA ARG A 861 6.00 33.86 -34.32
C ARG A 861 6.91 34.04 -33.12
N PHE A 862 6.52 33.47 -32.00
CA PHE A 862 7.28 33.44 -30.76
C PHE A 862 7.52 32.00 -30.35
N TYR A 863 8.72 31.72 -29.85
CA TYR A 863 9.13 30.40 -29.41
C TYR A 863 9.42 30.40 -27.92
N ARG A 864 9.10 29.28 -27.26
CA ARG A 864 9.50 28.97 -25.88
C ARG A 864 10.15 27.60 -25.91
N VAL A 865 11.35 27.49 -25.38
CA VAL A 865 12.08 26.24 -25.27
C VAL A 865 12.03 25.80 -23.82
N GLU A 866 11.47 24.63 -23.56
CA GLU A 866 11.47 24.00 -22.25
C GLU A 866 12.50 22.86 -22.28
N ILE A 867 13.56 22.98 -21.48
CA ILE A 867 14.57 21.94 -21.32
C ILE A 867 14.31 21.22 -19.99
N ARG A 868 14.46 19.90 -19.99
CA ARG A 868 14.26 19.06 -18.80
C ARG A 868 15.45 18.14 -18.58
N GLU A 869 15.79 17.94 -17.32
CA GLU A 869 16.62 16.83 -16.87
C GLU A 869 15.74 15.58 -16.64
N PRO A 870 16.35 14.39 -16.47
CA PRO A 870 15.68 13.14 -16.15
C PRO A 870 14.72 13.18 -14.95
#